data_AF-A0A8I0FSZ6-F1
#
_entry.id   AF-A0A8I0FSZ6-F1
#
_cell.length_a   1.000
_cell.length_b   1.000
_cell.length_c   1.000
_cell.angle_alpha   90.00
_cell.angle_beta   90.00
_cell.angle_gamma   90.00
#
_symmetry.space_group_name_H-M   'P 1'
#
loop_
_entity.id
_entity.type
_entity.pdbx_description
1 polymer ?
#
loop_
_entity_poly.entity_id
_entity_poly.type
_entity_poly.pdbx_seq_one_letter_code
_entity_poly.pdbx_strand_id
1 'polypeptide(L)'
;MTTSLRRPVRRGLAAAAVGALTASLLGLATTTAHAAAPVPSLGVTVDYFDDVYDDLGANSVFETVTIERFEYLLKNQTGNIAFFIGDPSDPSSQATIAHVNRVAKAQGISKVYNFTPKLDGDTLNVWDLSRSGLNEAGRTFYGNVGNRLITDYLNKDAQTSFTKNAASDPYLFVYNKDRVDGGVEDRIVAALGGAKTAADLDTPTEVAAYEDQVEDVLGSVSSYATNTNFQFQKDEVNRRHSASYPTAETHGGQILTDADGTDGFRIQTLTYPELIHLLGKPGDIPLLFGGTWCHNTRAIIKDVNADAQQYGVKTVYNFDFSLFSTGNGGSDLGHIRDNAAATTEDGTLKASRPSHLYGDLVNTYLPNASTQYRTAQDVADLGGGSVNAVSYYPGGDTTKELRQARKIQVGHVLTYNKDHVDALGNPAPVVDQAIRRNDDGGHTEHMTEWWYVAGRDLEKGDPTLRGALNPTSETGANSLQSQRAFAKEAIDEIHTVFRGFAKQAHASTTTVAEVGPVSVGGTPTLDVSVAAAGYAPFISLNSANANTPLVSDTGKPSGFVAVFDGGQKVGQARLKRNGTASIVLPAQPAGETDLTVRYLGRGDVIEPSQASVSFAVAGDPSTTTLSVPASVTHGAGGSVTATVTEGATGSVRLTGLPGEPLTAVIEDGTATFTVPATTPAGRHSLVARYTGDDKYGASESEAAELVVAKANATLKATVAATRYGTAPVVRTTVTGPAGVTPSGTVTVTAGGTSYVGRLDAAGRANVSLPRTLTPKAYALTIVYGGNANVRAASTTARVTVAKAAVRGVSLKPRKTVRAKKATVATVTVTTPSGLAKASGKVRIVLKRGSSTKAVVGTVRSGKATVRLPKLTKGTWSAKVSYLGNTAYAGKTASTKIKVKG
;
A
#
# COMPACT_ATOMS: atom_id res chain seq x y z
N MET A 1 -82.15 -10.70 -29.63
CA MET A 1 -82.57 -10.07 -28.36
C MET A 1 -81.34 -10.02 -27.46
N THR A 2 -80.60 -8.90 -27.44
CA THR A 2 -80.63 -7.86 -26.38
C THR A 2 -80.27 -8.44 -25.00
N THR A 3 -79.31 -7.98 -24.19
CA THR A 3 -78.51 -6.75 -24.14
C THR A 3 -77.49 -6.92 -22.99
N SER A 4 -76.25 -6.48 -23.22
CA SER A 4 -75.41 -5.61 -22.40
C SER A 4 -75.56 -5.48 -20.87
N LEU A 5 -74.38 -5.46 -20.21
CA LEU A 5 -73.87 -4.50 -19.19
C LEU A 5 -73.71 -4.92 -17.70
N ARG A 6 -72.45 -4.72 -17.25
CA ARG A 6 -71.92 -4.28 -15.93
C ARG A 6 -71.15 -5.28 -15.03
N ARG A 7 -69.82 -5.03 -14.96
CA ARG A 7 -68.87 -5.23 -13.82
C ARG A 7 -69.29 -4.40 -12.58
N PRO A 8 -68.62 -4.42 -11.39
CA PRO A 8 -67.35 -5.10 -10.97
C PRO A 8 -67.40 -5.73 -9.55
N VAL A 9 -66.29 -6.32 -9.07
CA VAL A 9 -65.60 -6.02 -7.76
C VAL A 9 -64.45 -7.03 -7.51
N ARG A 10 -63.34 -6.52 -6.96
CA ARG A 10 -62.06 -7.18 -6.64
C ARG A 10 -62.07 -7.98 -5.32
N ARG A 11 -61.02 -8.80 -5.16
CA ARG A 11 -60.44 -9.50 -3.98
C ARG A 11 -60.67 -11.02 -4.08
N GLY A 12 -59.70 -11.91 -3.88
CA GLY A 12 -58.30 -11.84 -3.51
C GLY A 12 -57.81 -13.26 -3.19
N LEU A 13 -56.49 -13.46 -3.23
CA LEU A 13 -55.70 -14.50 -2.54
C LEU A 13 -55.89 -16.00 -2.89
N ALA A 14 -54.77 -16.53 -3.39
CA ALA A 14 -54.02 -17.69 -2.88
C ALA A 14 -54.30 -19.10 -3.45
N ALA A 15 -53.19 -19.64 -3.98
CA ALA A 15 -52.62 -20.97 -3.72
C ALA A 15 -52.85 -22.11 -4.72
N ALA A 16 -51.75 -22.86 -4.84
CA ALA A 16 -51.56 -24.18 -5.42
C ALA A 16 -51.56 -24.25 -6.96
N ALA A 17 -50.71 -24.99 -7.67
CA ALA A 17 -49.51 -25.79 -7.47
C ALA A 17 -49.58 -26.83 -8.61
N VAL A 18 -48.46 -27.04 -9.30
CA VAL A 18 -48.12 -28.23 -10.10
C VAL A 18 -49.03 -28.55 -11.30
N GLY A 19 -48.48 -28.33 -12.49
CA GLY A 19 -48.92 -28.94 -13.73
C GLY A 19 -47.71 -29.16 -14.63
N ALA A 20 -47.04 -30.30 -14.47
CA ALA A 20 -46.08 -30.80 -15.45
C ALA A 20 -46.85 -31.12 -16.75
N LEU A 21 -46.40 -30.57 -17.87
CA LEU A 21 -46.83 -30.99 -19.20
C LEU A 21 -45.60 -31.00 -20.11
N THR A 22 -45.09 -32.22 -20.28
CA THR A 22 -44.28 -32.65 -21.41
C THR A 22 -45.01 -32.31 -22.71
N ALA A 23 -44.47 -31.37 -23.48
CA ALA A 23 -44.90 -31.12 -24.86
C ALA A 23 -43.76 -31.52 -25.80
N SER A 24 -43.87 -32.74 -26.32
CA SER A 24 -43.17 -33.21 -27.50
C SER A 24 -43.59 -32.34 -28.68
N LEU A 25 -42.73 -31.44 -29.12
CA LEU A 25 -42.90 -30.66 -30.35
C LEU A 25 -42.11 -31.35 -31.46
N LEU A 26 -42.84 -32.01 -32.36
CA LEU A 26 -42.34 -32.31 -33.70
C LEU A 26 -41.88 -30.99 -34.32
N GLY A 27 -40.60 -30.92 -34.68
CA GLY A 27 -40.00 -29.80 -35.38
C GLY A 27 -40.57 -29.66 -36.78
N LEU A 28 -41.62 -28.88 -36.94
CA LEU A 28 -41.88 -28.17 -38.19
C LEU A 28 -40.80 -27.10 -38.29
N ALA A 29 -39.87 -27.27 -39.23
CA ALA A 29 -38.87 -26.28 -39.59
C ALA A 29 -39.58 -25.04 -40.15
N THR A 30 -39.99 -24.13 -39.27
CA THR A 30 -40.24 -22.75 -39.66
C THR A 30 -38.88 -22.15 -39.98
N THR A 31 -38.62 -21.92 -41.26
CA THR A 31 -37.56 -21.01 -41.70
C THR A 31 -37.91 -19.64 -41.14
N THR A 32 -37.44 -19.35 -39.92
CA THR A 32 -37.43 -17.99 -39.40
C THR A 32 -36.59 -17.18 -40.38
N ALA A 33 -37.21 -16.25 -41.10
CA ALA A 33 -36.49 -15.30 -41.93
C ALA A 33 -35.36 -14.70 -41.10
N HIS A 34 -34.13 -14.79 -41.60
CA HIS A 34 -32.96 -14.23 -40.93
C HIS A 34 -33.24 -12.75 -40.68
N ALA A 35 -33.25 -12.33 -39.42
CA ALA A 35 -33.37 -10.93 -39.09
C ALA A 35 -32.09 -10.24 -39.58
N ALA A 36 -32.22 -9.25 -40.47
CA ALA A 36 -31.07 -8.52 -41.00
C ALA A 36 -30.22 -7.93 -39.87
N ALA A 37 -28.89 -7.99 -40.02
CA ALA A 37 -27.98 -7.35 -39.08
C ALA A 37 -28.30 -5.85 -38.88
N PRO A 38 -28.05 -5.29 -37.68
CA PRO A 38 -28.23 -3.86 -37.44
C PRO A 38 -27.34 -3.01 -38.37
N VAL A 39 -27.76 -1.77 -38.61
CA VAL A 39 -26.97 -0.81 -39.40
C VAL A 39 -25.62 -0.59 -38.70
N PRO A 40 -24.49 -0.70 -39.42
CA PRO A 40 -23.16 -0.54 -38.82
C PRO A 40 -22.92 0.88 -38.35
N SER A 41 -22.61 1.05 -37.07
CA SER A 41 -22.44 2.37 -36.44
C SER A 41 -21.26 2.45 -35.48
N LEU A 42 -20.72 1.31 -35.04
CA LEU A 42 -19.69 1.26 -34.00
C LEU A 42 -18.28 1.10 -34.56
N GLY A 43 -17.32 1.71 -33.89
CA GLY A 43 -15.90 1.68 -34.25
C GLY A 43 -15.45 2.83 -35.15
N VAL A 44 -14.14 3.02 -35.13
CA VAL A 44 -13.44 4.00 -35.97
C VAL A 44 -13.54 3.61 -37.44
N THR A 45 -13.70 4.60 -38.30
CA THR A 45 -13.51 4.47 -39.75
C THR A 45 -12.32 5.34 -40.13
N VAL A 46 -11.37 4.76 -40.86
CA VAL A 46 -10.16 5.45 -41.32
C VAL A 46 -10.12 5.36 -42.83
N ASP A 47 -10.02 6.52 -43.49
CA ASP A 47 -9.65 6.63 -44.90
C ASP A 47 -8.13 6.89 -44.94
N TYR A 48 -7.35 5.81 -44.99
CA TYR A 48 -5.89 5.89 -44.93
C TYR A 48 -5.34 6.80 -46.02
N PHE A 49 -5.90 6.74 -47.23
CA PHE A 49 -5.46 7.53 -48.37
C PHE A 49 -5.71 9.02 -48.22
N ASP A 50 -6.90 9.41 -47.76
CA ASP A 50 -7.23 10.81 -47.44
C ASP A 50 -6.33 11.38 -46.34
N ASP A 51 -5.96 10.54 -45.37
CA ASP A 51 -5.13 10.95 -44.25
C ASP A 51 -3.64 11.13 -44.59
N VAL A 52 -3.12 10.38 -45.57
CA VAL A 52 -1.66 10.32 -45.84
C VAL A 52 -1.23 10.90 -47.20
N TYR A 53 -2.18 11.22 -48.08
CA TYR A 53 -1.92 11.90 -49.35
C TYR A 53 -2.61 13.26 -49.38
N ASP A 54 -1.81 14.33 -49.40
CA ASP A 54 -2.28 15.71 -49.15
C ASP A 54 -3.37 16.17 -50.14
N ASP A 55 -3.27 15.77 -51.42
CA ASP A 55 -4.13 16.26 -52.51
C ASP A 55 -5.14 15.23 -53.05
N LEU A 56 -5.23 14.04 -52.44
CA LEU A 56 -6.06 12.94 -52.97
C LEU A 56 -7.55 13.10 -52.62
N GLY A 57 -7.82 13.49 -51.37
CA GLY A 57 -9.15 13.64 -50.80
C GLY A 57 -9.90 12.33 -50.53
N ALA A 58 -10.95 12.43 -49.71
CA ALA A 58 -11.79 11.30 -49.32
C ALA A 58 -12.48 10.58 -50.50
N ASN A 59 -12.84 9.32 -50.28
CA ASN A 59 -13.51 8.47 -51.28
C ASN A 59 -12.67 8.31 -52.55
N SER A 60 -11.36 8.10 -52.39
CA SER A 60 -10.48 7.77 -53.50
C SER A 60 -10.83 6.39 -54.08
N VAL A 61 -10.41 6.13 -55.33
CA VAL A 61 -10.55 4.79 -55.93
C VAL A 61 -9.51 3.79 -55.40
N PHE A 62 -8.57 4.24 -54.56
CA PHE A 62 -7.43 3.43 -54.15
C PHE A 62 -7.76 2.51 -52.97
N GLU A 63 -7.13 1.34 -52.98
CA GLU A 63 -7.14 0.41 -51.86
C GLU A 63 -5.75 -0.22 -51.75
N THR A 64 -5.09 0.00 -50.62
CA THR A 64 -3.81 -0.65 -50.35
C THR A 64 -4.07 -2.13 -50.10
N VAL A 65 -3.26 -2.98 -50.73
CA VAL A 65 -3.31 -4.43 -50.55
C VAL A 65 -2.05 -4.92 -49.86
N THR A 66 -2.23 -5.89 -48.96
CA THR A 66 -1.09 -6.66 -48.41
C THR A 66 -0.35 -7.36 -49.54
N ILE A 67 0.92 -7.71 -49.33
CA ILE A 67 1.67 -8.45 -50.34
C ILE A 67 1.03 -9.81 -50.69
N GLU A 68 0.39 -10.48 -49.71
CA GLU A 68 -0.39 -11.70 -49.99
C GLU A 68 -1.54 -11.40 -50.96
N ARG A 69 -2.31 -10.34 -50.71
CA ARG A 69 -3.44 -10.00 -51.57
C ARG A 69 -2.98 -9.49 -52.92
N PHE A 70 -1.87 -8.76 -53.00
CA PHE A 70 -1.23 -8.37 -54.26
C PHE A 70 -0.83 -9.60 -55.09
N GLU A 71 -0.11 -10.56 -54.49
CA GLU A 71 0.26 -11.81 -55.15
C GLU A 71 -0.98 -12.63 -55.55
N TYR A 72 -2.02 -12.67 -54.71
CA TYR A 72 -3.29 -13.32 -55.04
C TYR A 72 -3.96 -12.68 -56.26
N LEU A 73 -3.99 -11.34 -56.37
CA LEU A 73 -4.59 -10.65 -57.52
C LEU A 73 -3.80 -10.94 -58.80
N LEU A 74 -2.47 -10.93 -58.74
CA LEU A 74 -1.63 -11.27 -59.89
C LEU A 74 -1.80 -12.73 -60.34
N LYS A 75 -2.01 -13.64 -59.38
CA LYS A 75 -2.05 -15.08 -59.63
C LYS A 75 -3.44 -15.61 -60.00
N ASN A 76 -4.48 -15.14 -59.32
CA ASN A 76 -5.80 -15.79 -59.32
C ASN A 76 -6.93 -14.92 -59.88
N GLN A 77 -6.81 -13.59 -59.81
CA GLN A 77 -7.90 -12.71 -60.26
C GLN A 77 -7.95 -12.66 -61.78
N THR A 78 -9.10 -13.00 -62.35
CA THR A 78 -9.36 -12.94 -63.80
C THR A 78 -9.86 -11.53 -64.19
N GLY A 79 -9.69 -11.19 -65.46
CA GLY A 79 -10.08 -9.89 -66.02
C GLY A 79 -9.00 -8.81 -65.84
N ASN A 80 -9.31 -7.59 -66.28
CA ASN A 80 -8.36 -6.49 -66.24
C ASN A 80 -8.40 -5.79 -64.88
N ILE A 81 -7.25 -5.48 -64.31
CA ILE A 81 -7.09 -4.87 -62.98
C ILE A 81 -6.18 -3.66 -63.11
N ALA A 82 -6.55 -2.53 -62.52
CA ALA A 82 -5.66 -1.38 -62.40
C ALA A 82 -4.82 -1.49 -61.12
N PHE A 83 -3.51 -1.36 -61.26
CA PHE A 83 -2.56 -1.35 -60.16
C PHE A 83 -1.78 -0.04 -60.10
N PHE A 84 -1.50 0.42 -58.88
CA PHE A 84 -0.62 1.54 -58.58
C PHE A 84 0.45 1.12 -57.58
N ILE A 85 1.71 1.02 -58.01
CA ILE A 85 2.85 0.77 -57.14
C ILE A 85 3.37 2.11 -56.62
N GLY A 86 3.23 2.36 -55.33
CA GLY A 86 3.59 3.64 -54.74
C GLY A 86 3.40 3.67 -53.24
N ASP A 87 4.01 4.67 -52.59
CA ASP A 87 4.03 4.82 -51.14
C ASP A 87 3.80 6.29 -50.73
N PRO A 88 3.10 6.58 -49.62
CA PRO A 88 2.84 7.96 -49.21
C PRO A 88 4.10 8.79 -48.90
N SER A 89 5.21 8.13 -48.54
CA SER A 89 6.48 8.81 -48.28
C SER A 89 7.28 9.11 -49.56
N ASP A 90 6.85 8.61 -50.72
CA ASP A 90 7.49 8.90 -52.01
C ASP A 90 6.95 10.21 -52.61
N PRO A 91 7.80 11.24 -52.83
CA PRO A 91 7.36 12.52 -53.40
C PRO A 91 6.68 12.38 -54.77
N SER A 92 7.07 11.40 -55.58
CA SER A 92 6.46 11.19 -56.90
C SER A 92 5.05 10.60 -56.77
N SER A 93 4.87 9.66 -55.84
CA SER A 93 3.55 9.13 -55.48
C SER A 93 2.63 10.23 -54.95
N GLN A 94 3.13 11.12 -54.07
CA GLN A 94 2.38 12.29 -53.60
C GLN A 94 1.93 13.20 -54.75
N ALA A 95 2.85 13.54 -55.65
CA ALA A 95 2.56 14.44 -56.77
C ALA A 95 1.56 13.86 -57.80
N THR A 96 1.55 12.54 -57.99
CA THR A 96 0.82 11.92 -59.11
C THR A 96 -0.53 11.32 -58.74
N ILE A 97 -0.69 10.80 -57.53
CA ILE A 97 -1.84 9.93 -57.19
C ILE A 97 -3.19 10.64 -57.32
N ALA A 98 -3.26 11.94 -57.03
CA ALA A 98 -4.50 12.73 -57.14
C ALA A 98 -4.96 12.88 -58.60
N HIS A 99 -4.01 13.00 -59.54
CA HIS A 99 -4.29 13.03 -60.98
C HIS A 99 -4.80 11.65 -61.45
N VAL A 100 -4.14 10.57 -61.02
CA VAL A 100 -4.58 9.20 -61.31
C VAL A 100 -6.00 8.95 -60.79
N ASN A 101 -6.33 9.42 -59.58
CA ASN A 101 -7.67 9.33 -59.00
C ASN A 101 -8.73 10.03 -59.88
N ARG A 102 -8.43 11.25 -60.36
CA ARG A 102 -9.36 12.03 -61.19
C ARG A 102 -9.65 11.33 -62.51
N VAL A 103 -8.61 10.90 -63.21
CA VAL A 103 -8.77 10.19 -64.49
C VAL A 103 -9.49 8.86 -64.30
N ALA A 104 -9.11 8.07 -63.29
CA ALA A 104 -9.78 6.81 -62.98
C ALA A 104 -11.28 7.00 -62.71
N LYS A 105 -11.65 8.01 -61.90
CA LYS A 105 -13.06 8.35 -61.66
C LYS A 105 -13.79 8.79 -62.93
N ALA A 106 -13.14 9.59 -63.79
CA ALA A 106 -13.72 10.02 -65.06
C ALA A 106 -13.98 8.84 -66.02
N GLN A 107 -13.11 7.83 -65.99
CA GLN A 107 -13.26 6.57 -66.75
C GLN A 107 -14.23 5.57 -66.10
N GLY A 108 -14.87 5.92 -64.98
CA GLY A 108 -15.80 5.04 -64.27
C GLY A 108 -15.13 3.86 -63.55
N ILE A 109 -13.82 3.93 -63.31
CA ILE A 109 -13.06 2.92 -62.58
C ILE A 109 -13.34 3.08 -61.10
N SER A 110 -13.92 2.05 -60.48
CA SER A 110 -14.29 2.08 -59.06
C SER A 110 -13.16 1.66 -58.12
N LYS A 111 -12.08 1.07 -58.64
CA LYS A 111 -11.01 0.50 -57.82
C LYS A 111 -9.66 0.48 -58.56
N VAL A 112 -8.63 0.99 -57.89
CA VAL A 112 -7.22 0.86 -58.26
C VAL A 112 -6.49 0.26 -57.06
N TYR A 113 -5.84 -0.88 -57.24
CA TYR A 113 -5.16 -1.56 -56.14
C TYR A 113 -3.76 -0.99 -55.96
N ASN A 114 -3.47 -0.47 -54.76
CA ASN A 114 -2.16 0.05 -54.43
C ASN A 114 -1.30 -1.00 -53.74
N PHE A 115 -0.06 -1.16 -54.18
CA PHE A 115 0.95 -1.96 -53.50
C PHE A 115 2.17 -1.10 -53.16
N THR A 116 2.52 -1.03 -51.88
CA THR A 116 3.78 -0.45 -51.44
C THR A 116 4.83 -1.55 -51.28
N PRO A 117 6.01 -1.43 -51.92
CA PRO A 117 7.10 -2.38 -51.68
C PRO A 117 7.77 -2.16 -50.31
N LYS A 118 7.52 -1.02 -49.64
CA LYS A 118 7.99 -0.71 -48.27
C LYS A 118 7.05 -1.33 -47.24
N LEU A 119 7.34 -2.55 -46.81
CA LEU A 119 6.44 -3.32 -45.94
C LEU A 119 6.24 -2.72 -44.55
N ASP A 120 7.23 -1.97 -44.05
CA ASP A 120 7.19 -1.23 -42.79
C ASP A 120 6.83 0.25 -42.97
N GLY A 121 6.66 0.72 -44.21
CA GLY A 121 6.48 2.13 -44.56
C GLY A 121 7.78 2.96 -44.54
N ASP A 122 8.94 2.35 -44.33
CA ASP A 122 10.23 3.05 -44.25
C ASP A 122 11.36 2.27 -44.96
N THR A 123 12.09 1.43 -44.21
CA THR A 123 13.38 0.87 -44.67
C THR A 123 13.30 -0.53 -45.23
N LEU A 124 12.24 -1.29 -44.91
CA LEU A 124 12.04 -2.66 -45.35
C LEU A 124 11.35 -2.69 -46.71
N ASN A 125 12.11 -2.38 -47.76
CA ASN A 125 11.63 -2.42 -49.14
C ASN A 125 12.03 -3.73 -49.82
N VAL A 126 11.06 -4.54 -50.29
CA VAL A 126 11.33 -5.86 -50.90
C VAL A 126 12.10 -5.80 -52.22
N TRP A 127 12.19 -4.65 -52.87
CA TRP A 127 12.97 -4.43 -54.09
C TRP A 127 14.27 -3.66 -53.84
N ASP A 128 14.40 -2.96 -52.71
CA ASP A 128 15.64 -2.32 -52.25
C ASP A 128 15.87 -2.55 -50.74
N LEU A 129 16.70 -3.53 -50.42
CA LEU A 129 17.00 -3.91 -49.03
C LEU A 129 18.27 -3.25 -48.48
N SER A 130 18.86 -2.30 -49.20
CA SER A 130 20.11 -1.65 -48.81
C SER A 130 20.03 -0.94 -47.45
N ARG A 131 18.84 -0.44 -47.10
CA ARG A 131 18.55 0.27 -45.84
C ARG A 131 17.87 -0.58 -44.77
N SER A 132 17.54 -1.84 -45.05
CA SER A 132 16.70 -2.69 -44.19
C SER A 132 17.27 -3.01 -42.80
N GLY A 133 18.58 -2.81 -42.59
CA GLY A 133 19.27 -3.21 -41.35
C GLY A 133 19.34 -4.72 -41.12
N LEU A 134 18.80 -5.54 -42.02
CA LEU A 134 18.81 -6.99 -41.94
C LEU A 134 20.20 -7.55 -42.25
N ASN A 135 20.50 -8.73 -41.71
CA ASN A 135 21.67 -9.53 -42.07
C ASN A 135 21.48 -10.21 -43.44
N GLU A 136 22.51 -10.90 -43.96
CA GLU A 136 22.50 -11.50 -45.30
C GLU A 136 21.37 -12.51 -45.50
N ALA A 137 21.09 -13.35 -44.50
CA ALA A 137 20.00 -14.31 -44.55
C ALA A 137 18.63 -13.60 -44.67
N GLY A 138 18.42 -12.54 -43.87
CA GLY A 138 17.24 -11.70 -43.97
C GLY A 138 17.10 -11.04 -45.33
N ARG A 139 18.16 -10.33 -45.79
CA ARG A 139 18.15 -9.66 -47.10
C ARG A 139 17.87 -10.64 -48.26
N THR A 140 18.43 -11.84 -48.20
CA THR A 140 18.19 -12.89 -49.21
C THR A 140 16.73 -13.32 -49.20
N PHE A 141 16.15 -13.59 -48.03
CA PHE A 141 14.75 -14.02 -47.92
C PHE A 141 13.78 -12.97 -48.46
N TYR A 142 13.85 -11.74 -47.94
CA TYR A 142 12.94 -10.66 -48.35
C TYR A 142 13.15 -10.29 -49.83
N GLY A 143 14.40 -10.33 -50.31
CA GLY A 143 14.73 -10.07 -51.71
C GLY A 143 14.17 -11.14 -52.64
N ASN A 144 14.17 -12.41 -52.22
CA ASN A 144 13.56 -13.51 -52.99
C ASN A 144 12.04 -13.35 -53.09
N VAL A 145 11.37 -12.82 -52.06
CA VAL A 145 9.95 -12.52 -52.14
C VAL A 145 9.68 -11.42 -53.17
N GLY A 146 10.41 -10.30 -53.10
CA GLY A 146 10.29 -9.23 -54.08
C GLY A 146 10.62 -9.68 -55.51
N ASN A 147 11.65 -10.54 -55.66
CA ASN A 147 12.02 -11.15 -56.94
C ASN A 147 10.89 -12.00 -57.51
N ARG A 148 10.26 -12.85 -56.69
CA ARG A 148 9.17 -13.72 -57.13
C ARG A 148 8.02 -12.94 -57.74
N LEU A 149 7.63 -11.82 -57.13
CA LEU A 149 6.59 -10.94 -57.68
C LEU A 149 6.93 -10.50 -59.12
N ILE A 150 8.20 -10.15 -59.34
CA ILE A 150 8.69 -9.71 -60.64
C ILE A 150 8.78 -10.89 -61.62
N THR A 151 9.50 -11.96 -61.29
CA THR A 151 9.82 -13.05 -62.24
C THR A 151 8.63 -13.94 -62.58
N ASP A 152 7.73 -14.15 -61.61
CA ASP A 152 6.65 -15.13 -61.76
C ASP A 152 5.36 -14.48 -62.25
N TYR A 153 5.26 -13.14 -62.18
CA TYR A 153 4.02 -12.43 -62.53
C TYR A 153 4.20 -11.16 -63.34
N LEU A 154 5.04 -10.21 -62.92
CA LEU A 154 5.09 -8.87 -63.55
C LEU A 154 5.97 -8.80 -64.81
N ASN A 155 6.97 -9.68 -64.95
CA ASN A 155 7.87 -9.75 -66.11
C ASN A 155 7.61 -11.00 -66.95
N LYS A 156 6.34 -11.38 -67.14
CA LYS A 156 5.99 -12.39 -68.14
C LYS A 156 5.99 -11.81 -69.56
N ASP A 157 5.82 -10.51 -69.63
CA ASP A 157 5.78 -9.67 -70.82
C ASP A 157 7.15 -9.48 -71.47
N ALA A 158 7.18 -9.40 -72.80
CA ALA A 158 8.42 -9.15 -73.55
C ALA A 158 8.79 -7.67 -73.61
N GLN A 159 7.79 -6.77 -73.54
CA GLN A 159 7.96 -5.33 -73.81
C GLN A 159 7.96 -4.46 -72.56
N THR A 160 7.31 -4.90 -71.48
CA THR A 160 7.24 -4.14 -70.22
C THR A 160 8.01 -4.87 -69.14
N SER A 161 9.05 -4.22 -68.58
CA SER A 161 9.91 -4.85 -67.57
C SER A 161 10.04 -4.01 -66.30
N PHE A 162 9.87 -4.68 -65.17
CA PHE A 162 10.22 -4.20 -63.84
C PHE A 162 11.68 -4.54 -63.56
N THR A 163 12.50 -3.51 -63.38
CA THR A 163 13.96 -3.60 -63.16
C THR A 163 14.37 -3.32 -61.72
N LYS A 164 13.41 -3.04 -60.84
CA LYS A 164 13.55 -2.53 -59.46
C LYS A 164 14.06 -1.10 -59.38
N ASN A 165 13.97 -0.34 -60.46
CA ASN A 165 14.37 1.05 -60.49
C ASN A 165 13.13 1.95 -60.54
N ALA A 166 12.81 2.60 -59.42
CA ALA A 166 11.64 3.48 -59.31
C ALA A 166 11.60 4.60 -60.37
N ALA A 167 12.74 5.02 -60.92
CA ALA A 167 12.79 6.07 -61.94
C ALA A 167 12.40 5.60 -63.36
N SER A 168 12.35 4.29 -63.61
CA SER A 168 12.07 3.74 -64.95
C SER A 168 11.01 2.65 -64.94
N ASP A 169 10.77 2.01 -63.80
CA ASP A 169 9.82 0.92 -63.67
C ASP A 169 8.37 1.42 -63.86
N PRO A 170 7.48 0.55 -64.39
CA PRO A 170 6.06 0.82 -64.38
C PRO A 170 5.54 1.03 -62.96
N TYR A 171 4.73 2.05 -62.75
CA TYR A 171 4.12 2.32 -61.44
C TYR A 171 2.60 2.45 -61.50
N LEU A 172 2.02 2.74 -62.67
CA LEU A 172 0.59 2.60 -62.94
C LEU A 172 0.42 1.67 -64.12
N PHE A 173 -0.37 0.61 -63.99
CA PHE A 173 -0.54 -0.36 -65.08
C PHE A 173 -1.86 -1.10 -65.01
N VAL A 174 -2.31 -1.56 -66.18
CA VAL A 174 -3.45 -2.47 -66.33
C VAL A 174 -2.90 -3.89 -66.52
N TYR A 175 -3.34 -4.80 -65.65
CA TYR A 175 -2.89 -6.18 -65.61
C TYR A 175 -4.02 -7.14 -65.92
N ASN A 176 -3.74 -8.20 -66.67
CA ASN A 176 -4.65 -9.31 -66.92
C ASN A 176 -3.85 -10.62 -66.96
N LYS A 177 -4.02 -11.47 -65.95
CA LYS A 177 -3.24 -12.72 -65.80
C LYS A 177 -3.45 -13.71 -66.94
N ASP A 178 -4.59 -13.64 -67.63
CA ASP A 178 -5.01 -14.58 -68.68
C ASP A 178 -4.65 -14.06 -70.08
N ARG A 179 -4.06 -12.87 -70.18
CA ARG A 179 -3.71 -12.26 -71.46
C ARG A 179 -2.49 -12.96 -72.07
N VAL A 180 -2.63 -13.28 -73.35
CA VAL A 180 -1.57 -13.81 -74.20
C VAL A 180 -1.47 -12.96 -75.45
N ASP A 181 -0.25 -12.70 -75.91
CA ASP A 181 0.04 -12.09 -77.21
C ASP A 181 0.94 -13.01 -78.03
N GLY A 182 0.55 -13.29 -79.28
CA GLY A 182 1.24 -14.26 -80.12
C GLY A 182 1.36 -15.68 -79.53
N GLY A 183 0.53 -16.04 -78.55
CA GLY A 183 0.58 -17.31 -77.82
C GLY A 183 1.60 -17.36 -76.66
N VAL A 184 2.24 -16.23 -76.35
CA VAL A 184 3.11 -16.05 -75.19
C VAL A 184 2.35 -15.28 -74.11
N GLU A 185 2.63 -15.56 -72.83
CA GLU A 185 2.08 -14.75 -71.73
C GLU A 185 2.51 -13.29 -71.90
N ASP A 186 1.56 -12.37 -71.84
CA ASP A 186 1.80 -10.93 -71.94
C ASP A 186 0.72 -10.27 -71.09
N ARG A 187 0.98 -10.22 -69.77
CA ARG A 187 0.00 -9.96 -68.73
C ARG A 187 -0.21 -8.47 -68.44
N ILE A 188 0.71 -7.59 -68.83
CA ILE A 188 0.58 -6.14 -68.76
C ILE A 188 -0.08 -5.65 -70.04
N VAL A 189 -1.28 -5.11 -69.92
CA VAL A 189 -2.04 -4.58 -71.06
C VAL A 189 -1.51 -3.21 -71.49
N ALA A 190 -1.26 -2.35 -70.51
CA ALA A 190 -0.70 -1.01 -70.68
C ALA A 190 -0.04 -0.58 -69.36
N ALA A 191 0.99 0.27 -69.45
CA ALA A 191 1.78 0.70 -68.31
C ALA A 191 2.31 2.12 -68.50
N LEU A 192 2.34 2.87 -67.39
CA LEU A 192 3.02 4.15 -67.26
C LEU A 192 4.29 3.93 -66.43
N GLY A 193 5.44 4.18 -67.05
CA GLY A 193 6.76 4.19 -66.39
C GLY A 193 7.27 5.61 -66.17
N GLY A 194 8.34 5.75 -65.37
CA GLY A 194 8.97 7.04 -65.12
C GLY A 194 8.09 7.99 -64.32
N ALA A 195 7.99 7.75 -63.02
CA ALA A 195 7.18 8.55 -62.11
C ALA A 195 7.51 10.05 -62.22
N LYS A 196 6.48 10.88 -62.17
CA LYS A 196 6.60 12.34 -62.26
C LYS A 196 6.76 12.92 -60.87
N THR A 197 7.65 13.89 -60.75
CA THR A 197 7.79 14.70 -59.54
C THR A 197 6.81 15.88 -59.59
N ALA A 198 6.64 16.59 -58.47
CA ALA A 198 5.87 17.83 -58.45
C ALA A 198 6.38 18.83 -59.50
N ALA A 199 7.70 18.93 -59.68
CA ALA A 199 8.32 19.81 -60.66
C ALA A 199 7.99 19.45 -62.12
N ASP A 200 7.69 18.19 -62.40
CA ASP A 200 7.27 17.74 -63.73
C ASP A 200 5.79 18.05 -64.02
N LEU A 201 5.04 18.52 -63.02
CA LEU A 201 3.60 18.81 -63.04
C LEU A 201 3.31 20.27 -62.63
N ASP A 202 4.29 21.17 -62.76
CA ASP A 202 4.21 22.55 -62.26
C ASP A 202 3.24 23.44 -63.07
N THR A 203 2.97 23.09 -64.33
CA THR A 203 2.06 23.87 -65.19
C THR A 203 0.78 23.13 -65.56
N PRO A 204 -0.32 23.86 -65.85
CA PRO A 204 -1.56 23.22 -66.32
C PRO A 204 -1.40 22.37 -67.59
N THR A 205 -0.46 22.71 -68.47
CA THR A 205 -0.17 21.96 -69.69
C THR A 205 0.52 20.63 -69.38
N GLU A 206 1.48 20.63 -68.45
CA GLU A 206 2.17 19.41 -68.02
C GLU A 206 1.23 18.48 -67.26
N VAL A 207 0.37 19.04 -66.41
CA VAL A 207 -0.71 18.31 -65.75
C VAL A 207 -1.64 17.65 -66.76
N ALA A 208 -2.12 18.40 -67.76
CA ALA A 208 -3.00 17.85 -68.80
C ALA A 208 -2.31 16.73 -69.58
N ALA A 209 -1.04 16.93 -69.99
CA ALA A 209 -0.28 15.91 -70.70
C ALA A 209 -0.05 14.64 -69.87
N TYR A 210 0.11 14.78 -68.55
CA TYR A 210 0.19 13.65 -67.63
C TYR A 210 -1.15 12.94 -67.49
N GLU A 211 -2.25 13.67 -67.33
CA GLU A 211 -3.59 13.10 -67.25
C GLU A 211 -3.98 12.37 -68.56
N ASP A 212 -3.58 12.89 -69.73
CA ASP A 212 -3.72 12.20 -71.02
C ASP A 212 -2.97 10.86 -71.04
N GLN A 213 -1.74 10.81 -70.52
CA GLN A 213 -0.97 9.55 -70.42
C GLN A 213 -1.61 8.54 -69.47
N VAL A 214 -2.18 9.02 -68.36
CA VAL A 214 -2.95 8.19 -67.43
C VAL A 214 -4.21 7.66 -68.12
N GLU A 215 -4.89 8.48 -68.92
CA GLU A 215 -6.06 8.08 -69.71
C GLU A 215 -5.69 7.04 -70.77
N ASP A 216 -4.56 7.17 -71.46
CA ASP A 216 -4.09 6.17 -72.43
C ASP A 216 -3.89 4.80 -71.77
N VAL A 217 -3.35 4.77 -70.54
CA VAL A 217 -3.16 3.51 -69.79
C VAL A 217 -4.47 2.96 -69.27
N LEU A 218 -5.28 3.78 -68.58
CA LEU A 218 -6.52 3.33 -67.95
C LEU A 218 -7.67 3.12 -68.96
N GLY A 219 -7.62 3.76 -70.11
CA GLY A 219 -8.55 3.61 -71.23
C GLY A 219 -8.18 2.47 -72.19
N SER A 220 -7.06 1.77 -71.97
CA SER A 220 -6.61 0.64 -72.80
C SER A 220 -7.56 -0.56 -72.81
N VAL A 221 -8.51 -0.61 -71.87
CA VAL A 221 -9.52 -1.67 -71.73
C VAL A 221 -10.90 -1.08 -71.45
N SER A 222 -11.96 -1.81 -71.81
CA SER A 222 -13.35 -1.35 -71.64
C SER A 222 -13.99 -1.73 -70.30
N SER A 223 -13.36 -2.59 -69.51
CA SER A 223 -13.91 -3.06 -68.23
C SER A 223 -12.83 -3.50 -67.26
N TYR A 224 -13.06 -3.22 -65.97
CA TYR A 224 -12.20 -3.60 -64.86
C TYR A 224 -12.88 -4.61 -63.94
N ALA A 225 -12.14 -5.67 -63.60
CA ALA A 225 -12.51 -6.60 -62.56
C ALA A 225 -12.22 -6.00 -61.18
N THR A 226 -13.08 -6.31 -60.21
CA THR A 226 -12.87 -5.97 -58.81
C THR A 226 -12.85 -7.23 -57.95
N ASN A 227 -12.05 -7.17 -56.91
CA ASN A 227 -11.90 -8.15 -55.86
C ASN A 227 -12.03 -7.46 -54.50
N THR A 228 -13.15 -7.70 -53.83
CA THR A 228 -13.40 -7.21 -52.47
C THR A 228 -12.57 -7.97 -51.46
N ASN A 229 -12.35 -7.38 -50.27
CA ASN A 229 -11.65 -8.06 -49.20
C ASN A 229 -12.34 -9.39 -48.81
N PHE A 230 -13.68 -9.44 -48.87
CA PHE A 230 -14.44 -10.66 -48.65
C PHE A 230 -14.13 -11.76 -49.67
N GLN A 231 -14.09 -11.43 -50.97
CA GLN A 231 -13.77 -12.42 -52.00
C GLN A 231 -12.36 -12.98 -51.80
N PHE A 232 -11.36 -12.12 -51.56
CA PHE A 232 -10.00 -12.55 -51.24
C PHE A 232 -9.98 -13.49 -50.01
N GLN A 233 -10.57 -13.06 -48.89
CA GLN A 233 -10.58 -13.85 -47.66
C GLN A 233 -11.31 -15.17 -47.86
N LYS A 234 -12.50 -15.16 -48.48
CA LYS A 234 -13.28 -16.37 -48.77
C LYS A 234 -12.47 -17.36 -49.60
N ASP A 235 -11.87 -16.91 -50.70
CA ASP A 235 -11.12 -17.78 -51.59
C ASP A 235 -9.89 -18.35 -50.90
N GLU A 236 -9.07 -17.50 -50.27
CA GLU A 236 -7.78 -17.90 -49.73
C GLU A 236 -7.92 -18.75 -48.46
N VAL A 237 -8.85 -18.39 -47.57
CA VAL A 237 -9.17 -19.18 -46.37
C VAL A 237 -9.68 -20.57 -46.77
N ASN A 238 -10.63 -20.66 -47.70
CA ASN A 238 -11.19 -21.93 -48.14
C ASN A 238 -10.18 -22.78 -48.90
N ARG A 239 -9.39 -22.17 -49.80
CA ARG A 239 -8.32 -22.84 -50.55
C ARG A 239 -7.30 -23.45 -49.59
N ARG A 240 -6.83 -22.68 -48.62
CA ARG A 240 -5.85 -23.17 -47.62
C ARG A 240 -6.44 -24.20 -46.67
N HIS A 241 -7.71 -24.08 -46.28
CA HIS A 241 -8.42 -25.10 -45.51
C HIS A 241 -8.48 -26.41 -46.27
N SER A 242 -8.96 -26.38 -47.51
CA SER A 242 -9.12 -27.57 -48.36
C SER A 242 -7.77 -28.22 -48.70
N ALA A 243 -6.73 -27.42 -48.90
CA ALA A 243 -5.37 -27.91 -49.14
C ALA A 243 -4.76 -28.58 -47.91
N SER A 244 -5.04 -28.07 -46.71
CA SER A 244 -4.60 -28.69 -45.47
C SER A 244 -5.44 -29.94 -45.14
N TYR A 245 -6.73 -29.88 -45.49
CA TYR A 245 -7.78 -30.81 -45.07
C TYR A 245 -8.72 -31.19 -46.20
N PRO A 246 -8.34 -32.20 -46.98
CA PRO A 246 -9.10 -32.59 -48.17
C PRO A 246 -10.39 -33.36 -47.85
N THR A 247 -10.60 -33.82 -46.61
CA THR A 247 -11.79 -34.62 -46.23
C THR A 247 -12.79 -33.78 -45.44
N ALA A 248 -13.78 -33.21 -46.14
CA ALA A 248 -14.77 -32.30 -45.58
C ALA A 248 -15.65 -32.96 -44.49
N GLU A 249 -15.91 -34.27 -44.58
CA GLU A 249 -16.73 -35.02 -43.63
C GLU A 249 -16.09 -35.10 -42.25
N THR A 250 -14.76 -35.13 -42.21
CA THR A 250 -13.98 -35.19 -40.97
C THR A 250 -13.50 -33.81 -40.54
N HIS A 251 -13.19 -32.88 -41.45
CA HIS A 251 -12.54 -31.60 -41.15
C HIS A 251 -13.39 -30.34 -41.38
N GLY A 252 -14.64 -30.51 -41.80
CA GLY A 252 -15.48 -29.41 -42.26
C GLY A 252 -15.14 -28.96 -43.68
N GLY A 253 -16.16 -28.49 -44.40
CA GLY A 253 -16.03 -27.97 -45.77
C GLY A 253 -15.56 -26.53 -45.81
N GLN A 254 -16.23 -25.70 -46.62
CA GLN A 254 -15.94 -24.27 -46.70
C GLN A 254 -16.09 -23.58 -45.33
N ILE A 255 -15.10 -22.77 -44.98
CA ILE A 255 -15.07 -21.91 -43.79
C ILE A 255 -15.98 -20.70 -43.99
N LEU A 256 -15.81 -20.02 -45.12
CA LEU A 256 -16.59 -18.85 -45.53
C LEU A 256 -17.43 -19.20 -46.75
N THR A 257 -18.67 -18.74 -46.76
CA THR A 257 -19.66 -18.92 -47.83
C THR A 257 -20.24 -17.57 -48.21
N ASP A 258 -20.96 -17.48 -49.33
CA ASP A 258 -21.59 -16.21 -49.77
C ASP A 258 -22.58 -15.63 -48.74
N ALA A 259 -23.16 -16.49 -47.89
CA ALA A 259 -24.03 -16.06 -46.80
C ALA A 259 -23.30 -15.12 -45.82
N ASP A 260 -22.01 -15.36 -45.55
CA ASP A 260 -21.21 -14.58 -44.59
C ASP A 260 -20.98 -13.13 -45.09
N GLY A 261 -21.11 -12.89 -46.39
CA GLY A 261 -21.02 -11.56 -47.00
C GLY A 261 -22.36 -10.85 -47.21
N THR A 262 -23.50 -11.52 -46.99
CA THR A 262 -24.84 -10.98 -47.34
C THR A 262 -25.18 -9.71 -46.57
N ASP A 263 -24.85 -9.66 -45.27
CA ASP A 263 -25.08 -8.50 -44.40
C ASP A 263 -23.84 -7.56 -44.32
N GLY A 264 -22.97 -7.64 -45.32
CA GLY A 264 -21.71 -6.92 -45.40
C GLY A 264 -20.62 -7.54 -44.53
N PHE A 265 -19.52 -7.94 -45.16
CA PHE A 265 -18.37 -8.51 -44.46
C PHE A 265 -17.59 -7.43 -43.68
N ARG A 266 -17.23 -7.72 -42.43
CA ARG A 266 -16.69 -6.73 -41.49
C ARG A 266 -15.19 -6.75 -41.35
N ILE A 267 -14.52 -7.78 -41.83
CA ILE A 267 -13.08 -7.91 -41.62
C ILE A 267 -12.35 -7.23 -42.77
N GLN A 268 -11.37 -6.38 -42.46
CA GLN A 268 -10.52 -5.67 -43.44
C GLN A 268 -9.05 -5.96 -43.15
N THR A 269 -8.31 -6.49 -44.14
CA THR A 269 -6.86 -6.70 -43.97
C THR A 269 -6.09 -5.38 -44.01
N LEU A 270 -5.06 -5.27 -43.18
CA LEU A 270 -4.17 -4.12 -43.11
C LEU A 270 -2.73 -4.47 -43.47
N THR A 271 -2.05 -3.50 -44.06
CA THR A 271 -0.59 -3.42 -44.06
C THR A 271 -0.06 -2.88 -42.73
N TYR A 272 1.25 -3.01 -42.49
CA TYR A 272 1.85 -2.50 -41.25
C TYR A 272 1.74 -0.96 -41.13
N PRO A 273 1.99 -0.15 -42.18
CA PRO A 273 1.76 1.29 -42.13
C PRO A 273 0.33 1.68 -41.78
N GLU A 274 -0.66 1.01 -42.38
CA GLU A 274 -2.08 1.24 -42.06
C GLU A 274 -2.39 0.90 -40.60
N LEU A 275 -1.82 -0.19 -40.06
CA LEU A 275 -1.98 -0.54 -38.65
C LEU A 275 -1.41 0.54 -37.73
N ILE A 276 -0.18 1.00 -37.97
CA ILE A 276 0.46 2.03 -37.14
C ILE A 276 -0.34 3.34 -37.21
N HIS A 277 -0.80 3.73 -38.40
CA HIS A 277 -1.66 4.90 -38.56
C HIS A 277 -2.98 4.78 -37.81
N LEU A 278 -3.64 3.62 -37.92
CA LEU A 278 -4.90 3.32 -37.23
C LEU A 278 -4.75 3.40 -35.71
N LEU A 279 -3.67 2.85 -35.15
CA LEU A 279 -3.42 2.89 -33.69
C LEU A 279 -3.17 4.31 -33.17
N GLY A 280 -2.80 5.26 -34.04
CA GLY A 280 -2.71 6.68 -33.70
C GLY A 280 -4.06 7.39 -33.59
N LYS A 281 -5.16 6.78 -34.06
CA LYS A 281 -6.49 7.41 -34.09
C LYS A 281 -7.23 7.27 -32.74
N PRO A 282 -8.02 8.28 -32.34
CA PRO A 282 -8.88 8.17 -31.15
C PRO A 282 -10.09 7.28 -31.41
N GLY A 283 -10.58 6.60 -30.37
CA GLY A 283 -11.79 5.78 -30.40
C GLY A 283 -11.52 4.28 -30.37
N ASP A 284 -12.61 3.50 -30.27
CA ASP A 284 -12.54 2.05 -30.14
C ASP A 284 -12.30 1.37 -31.50
N ILE A 285 -11.26 0.54 -31.54
CA ILE A 285 -10.77 -0.16 -32.73
C ILE A 285 -10.75 -1.66 -32.44
N PRO A 286 -11.61 -2.48 -33.08
CA PRO A 286 -11.55 -3.93 -32.93
C PRO A 286 -10.48 -4.50 -33.88
N LEU A 287 -9.54 -5.25 -33.31
CA LEU A 287 -8.41 -5.85 -34.02
C LEU A 287 -8.52 -7.37 -34.01
N LEU A 288 -8.23 -7.99 -35.16
CA LEU A 288 -7.98 -9.42 -35.33
C LEU A 288 -6.53 -9.62 -35.75
N PHE A 289 -5.69 -10.17 -34.88
CA PHE A 289 -4.34 -10.58 -35.26
C PHE A 289 -4.35 -12.00 -35.81
N GLY A 290 -4.04 -12.17 -37.09
CA GLY A 290 -3.93 -13.48 -37.74
C GLY A 290 -4.02 -13.45 -39.26
N GLY A 291 -3.43 -14.45 -39.92
CA GLY A 291 -3.44 -14.59 -41.38
C GLY A 291 -4.27 -15.77 -41.89
N THR A 292 -4.50 -15.81 -43.20
CA THR A 292 -5.23 -16.88 -43.91
C THR A 292 -4.50 -18.23 -43.81
N TRP A 293 -3.17 -18.23 -43.68
CA TRP A 293 -2.35 -19.43 -43.43
C TRP A 293 -2.64 -20.08 -42.09
N CYS A 294 -2.98 -19.28 -41.08
CA CYS A 294 -3.17 -19.77 -39.74
C CYS A 294 -4.53 -20.43 -39.62
N HIS A 295 -4.52 -21.66 -39.15
CA HIS A 295 -5.73 -22.43 -38.95
C HIS A 295 -6.60 -21.95 -37.80
N ASN A 296 -6.00 -21.37 -36.76
CA ASN A 296 -6.76 -20.79 -35.65
C ASN A 296 -7.54 -19.58 -36.14
N THR A 297 -6.92 -18.69 -36.94
CA THR A 297 -7.63 -17.59 -37.60
C THR A 297 -8.78 -18.10 -38.47
N ARG A 298 -8.52 -19.09 -39.34
CA ARG A 298 -9.55 -19.68 -40.19
C ARG A 298 -10.72 -20.28 -39.39
N ALA A 299 -10.47 -20.83 -38.20
CA ALA A 299 -11.49 -21.44 -37.36
C ALA A 299 -12.46 -20.42 -36.72
N ILE A 300 -12.06 -19.15 -36.61
CA ILE A 300 -12.85 -18.10 -35.92
C ILE A 300 -13.31 -16.98 -36.85
N ILE A 301 -12.73 -16.82 -38.04
CA ILE A 301 -12.96 -15.65 -38.91
C ILE A 301 -14.43 -15.43 -39.25
N LYS A 302 -15.19 -16.52 -39.43
CA LYS A 302 -16.63 -16.48 -39.68
C LYS A 302 -17.39 -15.89 -38.48
N ASP A 303 -17.06 -16.31 -37.26
CA ASP A 303 -17.74 -15.87 -36.05
C ASP A 303 -17.34 -14.45 -35.66
N VAL A 304 -16.07 -14.07 -35.86
CA VAL A 304 -15.63 -12.68 -35.71
C VAL A 304 -16.46 -11.76 -36.62
N ASN A 305 -16.70 -12.19 -37.87
CA ASN A 305 -17.56 -11.45 -38.79
C ASN A 305 -19.03 -11.43 -38.32
N ALA A 306 -19.56 -12.58 -37.89
CA ALA A 306 -20.95 -12.69 -37.42
C ALA A 306 -21.21 -11.84 -36.17
N ASP A 307 -20.32 -11.86 -35.18
CA ASP A 307 -20.40 -11.02 -33.98
C ASP A 307 -20.28 -9.53 -34.36
N ALA A 308 -19.35 -9.19 -35.25
CA ALA A 308 -19.23 -7.81 -35.73
C ALA A 308 -20.51 -7.32 -36.43
N GLN A 309 -21.15 -8.17 -37.26
CA GLN A 309 -22.45 -7.88 -37.88
C GLN A 309 -23.55 -7.73 -36.81
N GLN A 310 -23.65 -8.69 -35.89
CA GLN A 310 -24.66 -8.72 -34.82
C GLN A 310 -24.60 -7.46 -33.93
N TYR A 311 -23.41 -6.96 -33.63
CA TYR A 311 -23.21 -5.81 -32.76
C TYR A 311 -23.13 -4.47 -33.53
N GLY A 312 -23.27 -4.47 -34.86
CA GLY A 312 -23.25 -3.24 -35.65
C GLY A 312 -21.86 -2.59 -35.73
N VAL A 313 -20.80 -3.38 -35.68
CA VAL A 313 -19.42 -2.95 -35.90
C VAL A 313 -19.22 -2.61 -37.37
N LYS A 314 -18.59 -1.45 -37.65
CA LYS A 314 -18.30 -1.03 -39.02
C LYS A 314 -17.26 -1.93 -39.67
N THR A 315 -16.10 -2.05 -39.02
CA THR A 315 -14.92 -2.76 -39.51
C THR A 315 -14.14 -3.38 -38.34
N VAL A 316 -13.73 -4.63 -38.50
CA VAL A 316 -12.72 -5.34 -37.71
C VAL A 316 -11.44 -5.35 -38.51
N TYR A 317 -10.40 -4.73 -37.97
CA TYR A 317 -9.14 -4.56 -38.68
C TYR A 317 -8.23 -5.77 -38.44
N ASN A 318 -7.76 -6.39 -39.52
CA ASN A 318 -7.03 -7.65 -39.47
C ASN A 318 -5.57 -7.48 -39.91
N PHE A 319 -4.64 -7.82 -39.03
CA PHE A 319 -3.20 -7.77 -39.32
C PHE A 319 -2.55 -9.14 -39.13
N ASP A 320 -1.71 -9.55 -40.09
CA ASP A 320 -0.94 -10.79 -40.02
C ASP A 320 0.51 -10.51 -39.60
N PHE A 321 0.95 -11.17 -38.52
CA PHE A 321 2.34 -11.13 -38.08
C PHE A 321 3.30 -11.93 -38.98
N SER A 322 2.77 -12.73 -39.92
CA SER A 322 3.52 -13.22 -41.09
C SER A 322 3.26 -12.26 -42.24
N LEU A 323 4.22 -11.40 -42.58
CA LEU A 323 4.01 -10.39 -43.63
C LEU A 323 3.68 -11.01 -45.00
N PHE A 324 4.02 -12.29 -45.21
CA PHE A 324 3.85 -13.01 -46.48
C PHE A 324 2.87 -14.18 -46.40
N SER A 325 2.22 -14.40 -45.27
CA SER A 325 1.28 -15.52 -45.08
C SER A 325 1.87 -16.90 -45.43
N THR A 326 3.11 -17.16 -45.01
CA THR A 326 3.92 -18.33 -45.44
C THR A 326 3.89 -19.54 -44.49
N GLY A 327 3.32 -19.43 -43.28
CA GLY A 327 3.04 -20.57 -42.42
C GLY A 327 3.49 -20.42 -40.95
N ASN A 328 3.39 -21.52 -40.20
CA ASN A 328 3.73 -21.59 -38.77
C ASN A 328 5.16 -22.10 -38.59
N GLY A 329 6.14 -21.22 -38.37
CA GLY A 329 7.50 -21.70 -38.11
C GLY A 329 8.44 -20.61 -37.60
N GLY A 330 9.07 -20.85 -36.45
CA GLY A 330 10.08 -19.96 -35.89
C GLY A 330 11.30 -19.76 -36.79
N SER A 331 11.52 -20.63 -37.77
CA SER A 331 12.54 -20.51 -38.81
C SER A 331 12.14 -19.62 -39.99
N ASP A 332 10.86 -19.28 -40.13
CA ASP A 332 10.37 -18.41 -41.19
C ASP A 332 10.73 -16.95 -40.90
N LEU A 333 11.57 -16.36 -41.76
CA LEU A 333 12.05 -14.98 -41.61
C LEU A 333 10.97 -13.94 -41.94
N GLY A 334 9.85 -14.35 -42.55
CA GLY A 334 8.68 -13.50 -42.81
C GLY A 334 7.82 -13.23 -41.58
N HIS A 335 8.09 -13.93 -40.47
CA HIS A 335 7.31 -13.84 -39.26
C HIS A 335 7.95 -12.88 -38.26
N ILE A 336 7.36 -11.69 -38.10
CA ILE A 336 7.94 -10.61 -37.31
C ILE A 336 7.81 -10.84 -35.80
N ARG A 337 6.90 -11.72 -35.37
CA ARG A 337 6.64 -12.04 -33.95
C ARG A 337 7.52 -13.16 -33.38
N ASP A 338 8.72 -13.33 -33.91
CA ASP A 338 9.70 -14.33 -33.45
C ASP A 338 11.07 -13.71 -33.23
N ASN A 339 11.91 -14.38 -32.43
CA ASN A 339 13.27 -13.93 -32.14
C ASN A 339 14.13 -13.97 -33.40
N ALA A 340 14.84 -12.88 -33.67
CA ALA A 340 15.85 -12.84 -34.72
C ALA A 340 17.15 -13.51 -34.24
N ALA A 341 17.72 -14.38 -35.07
CA ALA A 341 19.16 -14.64 -34.99
C ALA A 341 19.92 -13.36 -35.39
N ALA A 342 21.01 -13.04 -34.70
CA ALA A 342 21.84 -11.87 -34.99
C ALA A 342 23.27 -12.30 -35.33
N THR A 343 23.84 -11.67 -36.35
CA THR A 343 25.21 -11.95 -36.85
C THR A 343 25.95 -10.64 -37.09
N THR A 344 27.27 -10.63 -36.84
CA THR A 344 28.10 -9.46 -37.13
C THR A 344 28.50 -9.45 -38.60
N GLU A 345 28.14 -8.38 -39.31
CA GLU A 345 28.48 -8.11 -40.71
C GLU A 345 29.08 -6.71 -40.80
N ASP A 346 30.23 -6.56 -41.45
CA ASP A 346 30.94 -5.27 -41.58
C ASP A 346 31.19 -4.56 -40.24
N GLY A 347 31.49 -5.34 -39.20
CA GLY A 347 31.71 -4.83 -37.84
C GLY A 347 30.42 -4.40 -37.09
N THR A 348 29.24 -4.57 -37.70
CA THR A 348 27.95 -4.19 -37.12
C THR A 348 27.09 -5.44 -36.88
N LEU A 349 26.49 -5.55 -35.70
CA LEU A 349 25.53 -6.61 -35.43
C LEU A 349 24.24 -6.37 -36.24
N LYS A 350 23.73 -7.36 -36.96
CA LYS A 350 22.50 -7.24 -37.76
C LYS A 350 21.56 -8.41 -37.48
N ALA A 351 20.26 -8.15 -37.49
CA ALA A 351 19.22 -9.14 -37.23
C ALA A 351 18.76 -9.86 -38.51
N SER A 352 18.41 -11.14 -38.42
CA SER A 352 17.92 -11.95 -39.54
C SER A 352 16.49 -11.67 -39.98
N ARG A 353 15.70 -11.03 -39.12
CA ARG A 353 14.33 -10.62 -39.41
C ARG A 353 13.98 -9.33 -38.66
N PRO A 354 12.96 -8.59 -39.09
CA PRO A 354 12.60 -7.31 -38.50
C PRO A 354 11.71 -7.49 -37.26
N SER A 355 12.19 -8.23 -36.25
CA SER A 355 11.45 -8.50 -35.00
C SER A 355 11.09 -7.23 -34.22
N HIS A 356 11.78 -6.12 -34.51
CA HIS A 356 11.51 -4.83 -33.90
C HIS A 356 10.13 -4.28 -34.29
N LEU A 357 9.62 -4.56 -35.51
CA LEU A 357 8.29 -4.15 -35.92
C LEU A 357 7.21 -4.71 -34.97
N TYR A 358 7.36 -5.98 -34.58
CA TYR A 358 6.48 -6.58 -33.58
C TYR A 358 6.72 -6.03 -32.17
N GLY A 359 7.99 -5.95 -31.77
CA GLY A 359 8.36 -5.53 -30.43
C GLY A 359 7.94 -4.10 -30.10
N ASP A 360 8.19 -3.17 -31.02
CA ASP A 360 7.81 -1.77 -30.91
C ASP A 360 6.29 -1.62 -30.97
N LEU A 361 5.59 -2.35 -31.85
CA LEU A 361 4.13 -2.39 -31.88
C LEU A 361 3.54 -2.77 -30.51
N VAL A 362 3.97 -3.90 -29.95
CA VAL A 362 3.38 -4.42 -28.70
C VAL A 362 3.74 -3.55 -27.51
N ASN A 363 5.01 -3.17 -27.36
CA ASN A 363 5.43 -2.41 -26.19
C ASN A 363 5.00 -0.93 -26.22
N THR A 364 4.71 -0.38 -27.40
CA THR A 364 4.23 1.00 -27.55
C THR A 364 2.71 1.09 -27.47
N TYR A 365 2.01 0.25 -28.24
CA TYR A 365 0.56 0.38 -28.41
C TYR A 365 -0.22 -0.65 -27.59
N LEU A 366 0.34 -1.82 -27.28
CA LEU A 366 -0.37 -2.88 -26.56
C LEU A 366 0.28 -3.24 -25.20
N PRO A 367 0.71 -2.26 -24.37
CA PRO A 367 1.52 -2.51 -23.17
C PRO A 367 0.81 -3.37 -22.12
N ASN A 368 -0.53 -3.33 -22.09
CA ASN A 368 -1.38 -4.09 -21.18
C ASN A 368 -2.01 -5.34 -21.82
N ALA A 369 -1.61 -5.73 -23.04
CA ALA A 369 -2.04 -7.00 -23.63
C ALA A 369 -1.60 -8.19 -22.77
N SER A 370 -2.48 -9.17 -22.61
CA SER A 370 -2.21 -10.42 -21.91
C SER A 370 -1.98 -11.54 -22.92
N THR A 371 -1.01 -12.42 -22.67
CA THR A 371 -0.74 -13.53 -23.59
C THR A 371 -0.36 -14.80 -22.82
N GLN A 372 -0.39 -15.94 -23.50
CA GLN A 372 0.07 -17.20 -22.93
C GLN A 372 1.59 -17.24 -22.73
N TYR A 373 2.32 -16.50 -23.57
CA TYR A 373 3.77 -16.46 -23.56
C TYR A 373 4.32 -15.42 -22.59
N ARG A 374 5.28 -15.85 -21.79
CA ARG A 374 5.79 -15.07 -20.65
C ARG A 374 7.09 -14.36 -21.02
N THR A 375 7.22 -13.10 -20.61
CA THR A 375 8.50 -12.40 -20.47
C THR A 375 9.28 -12.91 -19.26
N ALA A 376 10.53 -12.48 -19.09
CA ALA A 376 11.28 -12.77 -17.87
C ALA A 376 10.58 -12.24 -16.62
N GLN A 377 9.95 -11.06 -16.71
CA GLN A 377 9.18 -10.48 -15.61
C GLN A 377 7.95 -11.33 -15.28
N ASP A 378 7.18 -11.75 -16.29
CA ASP A 378 5.98 -12.56 -16.04
C ASP A 378 6.34 -13.93 -15.40
N VAL A 379 7.49 -14.52 -15.73
CA VAL A 379 7.99 -15.75 -15.08
C VAL A 379 8.34 -15.49 -13.61
N ALA A 380 8.98 -14.36 -13.30
CA ALA A 380 9.30 -13.98 -11.93
C ALA A 380 8.04 -13.73 -11.10
N ASP A 381 7.07 -13.01 -11.66
CA ASP A 381 5.81 -12.65 -10.98
C ASP A 381 4.93 -13.88 -10.70
N LEU A 382 4.92 -14.86 -11.61
CA LEU A 382 4.13 -16.10 -11.46
C LEU A 382 4.88 -17.22 -10.73
N GLY A 383 6.16 -17.04 -10.40
CA GLY A 383 6.98 -18.05 -9.70
C GLY A 383 7.29 -19.30 -10.53
N GLY A 384 7.26 -19.22 -11.87
CA GLY A 384 7.59 -20.35 -12.74
C GLY A 384 7.21 -20.20 -14.22
N GLY A 385 7.64 -21.17 -15.04
CA GLY A 385 7.41 -21.23 -16.49
C GLY A 385 8.65 -20.89 -17.33
N SER A 386 8.51 -20.97 -18.66
CA SER A 386 9.57 -20.64 -19.61
C SER A 386 9.35 -19.26 -20.25
N VAL A 387 10.44 -18.52 -20.43
CA VAL A 387 10.44 -17.25 -21.16
C VAL A 387 10.28 -17.54 -22.65
N ASN A 388 9.20 -17.05 -23.25
CA ASN A 388 8.83 -17.25 -24.65
C ASN A 388 8.45 -15.93 -25.35
N ALA A 389 8.92 -14.82 -24.78
CA ALA A 389 8.76 -13.48 -25.32
C ALA A 389 9.55 -13.28 -26.62
N VAL A 390 9.18 -12.24 -27.38
CA VAL A 390 9.93 -11.78 -28.54
C VAL A 390 11.02 -10.81 -28.09
N SER A 391 12.27 -11.21 -28.24
CA SER A 391 13.45 -10.37 -28.04
C SER A 391 13.74 -9.58 -29.31
N TYR A 392 13.95 -8.27 -29.16
CA TYR A 392 14.17 -7.36 -30.29
C TYR A 392 15.03 -6.15 -29.89
N TYR A 393 15.63 -5.51 -30.90
CA TYR A 393 16.36 -4.26 -30.76
C TYR A 393 15.44 -3.09 -31.15
N PRO A 394 15.17 -2.10 -30.27
CA PRO A 394 14.20 -1.03 -30.55
C PRO A 394 14.51 -0.22 -31.83
N GLY A 395 13.53 -0.11 -32.72
CA GLY A 395 13.69 0.52 -34.04
C GLY A 395 14.68 -0.20 -34.96
N GLY A 396 15.00 -1.47 -34.70
CA GLY A 396 15.98 -2.24 -35.45
C GLY A 396 17.44 -1.87 -35.16
N ASP A 397 17.68 -0.94 -34.24
CA ASP A 397 19.00 -0.43 -33.90
C ASP A 397 19.72 -1.38 -32.92
N THR A 398 20.60 -2.22 -33.47
CA THR A 398 21.35 -3.23 -32.72
C THR A 398 22.40 -2.67 -31.76
N THR A 399 22.60 -1.35 -31.74
CA THR A 399 23.42 -0.69 -30.71
C THR A 399 22.66 -0.45 -29.41
N LYS A 400 21.32 -0.53 -29.44
CA LYS A 400 20.47 -0.41 -28.26
C LYS A 400 20.42 -1.72 -27.49
N GLU A 401 20.03 -1.62 -26.22
CA GLU A 401 19.79 -2.79 -25.38
C GLU A 401 18.62 -3.63 -25.92
N LEU A 402 18.79 -4.95 -25.89
CA LEU A 402 17.77 -5.91 -26.30
C LEU A 402 16.58 -5.86 -25.33
N ARG A 403 15.37 -5.71 -25.87
CA ARG A 403 14.11 -5.68 -25.10
C ARG A 403 13.26 -6.91 -25.36
N GLN A 404 12.34 -7.20 -24.45
CA GLN A 404 11.33 -8.25 -24.61
C GLN A 404 9.95 -7.65 -24.80
N ALA A 405 9.18 -8.22 -25.73
CA ALA A 405 7.76 -7.96 -25.91
C ALA A 405 6.95 -9.23 -25.66
N ARG A 406 5.76 -9.08 -25.06
CA ARG A 406 4.83 -10.20 -24.91
C ARG A 406 4.47 -10.76 -26.28
N LYS A 407 4.49 -12.08 -26.42
CA LYS A 407 4.20 -12.75 -27.69
C LYS A 407 2.72 -13.08 -27.77
N ILE A 408 2.02 -12.52 -28.73
CA ILE A 408 0.61 -12.73 -29.05
C ILE A 408 0.53 -13.87 -30.09
N GLN A 409 -0.34 -14.84 -29.86
CA GLN A 409 -0.68 -15.84 -30.88
C GLN A 409 -1.63 -15.27 -31.94
N VAL A 410 -1.63 -15.92 -33.10
CA VAL A 410 -2.53 -15.57 -34.20
C VAL A 410 -3.87 -16.31 -34.08
N GLY A 411 -4.94 -15.67 -34.54
CA GLY A 411 -6.32 -15.99 -34.17
C GLY A 411 -6.73 -15.26 -32.88
N HIS A 412 -6.24 -14.04 -32.67
CA HIS A 412 -6.47 -13.29 -31.43
C HIS A 412 -7.28 -12.01 -31.70
N VAL A 413 -8.37 -11.82 -30.96
CA VAL A 413 -9.27 -10.68 -31.07
C VAL A 413 -9.11 -9.79 -29.86
N LEU A 414 -8.97 -8.48 -30.06
CA LEU A 414 -8.96 -7.50 -28.98
C LEU A 414 -9.61 -6.18 -29.38
N THR A 415 -10.03 -5.40 -28.39
CA THR A 415 -10.45 -4.01 -28.55
C THR A 415 -9.31 -3.10 -28.12
N TYR A 416 -8.96 -2.15 -28.98
CA TYR A 416 -7.95 -1.13 -28.73
C TYR A 416 -8.56 0.26 -28.66
N ASN A 417 -8.09 1.10 -27.75
CA ASN A 417 -8.35 2.53 -27.71
C ASN A 417 -7.19 3.24 -27.01
N LYS A 418 -6.44 4.07 -27.73
CA LYS A 418 -5.23 4.74 -27.20
C LYS A 418 -5.49 5.63 -25.97
N ASP A 419 -6.72 6.12 -25.82
CA ASP A 419 -7.12 7.06 -24.78
C ASP A 419 -7.82 6.35 -23.59
N HIS A 420 -7.95 5.02 -23.62
CA HIS A 420 -8.59 4.26 -22.55
C HIS A 420 -7.71 4.18 -21.29
N VAL A 421 -8.35 4.35 -20.14
CA VAL A 421 -7.76 4.17 -18.81
C VAL A 421 -8.54 3.12 -18.03
N ASP A 422 -7.84 2.31 -17.24
CA ASP A 422 -8.47 1.31 -16.37
C ASP A 422 -9.25 1.96 -15.21
N ALA A 423 -9.95 1.15 -14.42
CA ALA A 423 -10.71 1.63 -13.25
C ALA A 423 -9.85 2.23 -12.11
N LEU A 424 -8.51 2.15 -12.23
CA LEU A 424 -7.54 2.79 -11.35
C LEU A 424 -6.97 4.10 -11.95
N GLY A 425 -7.33 4.43 -13.19
CA GLY A 425 -6.84 5.61 -13.92
C GLY A 425 -5.51 5.41 -14.64
N ASN A 426 -5.00 4.17 -14.76
CA ASN A 426 -3.77 3.91 -15.51
C ASN A 426 -4.06 3.75 -17.01
N PRO A 427 -3.15 4.17 -17.91
CA PRO A 427 -3.27 3.89 -19.34
C PRO A 427 -3.41 2.38 -19.59
N ALA A 428 -4.49 2.00 -20.28
CA ALA A 428 -4.82 0.60 -20.54
C ALA A 428 -5.40 0.46 -21.96
N PRO A 429 -4.62 0.75 -23.02
CA PRO A 429 -5.16 0.89 -24.36
C PRO A 429 -5.75 -0.40 -24.96
N VAL A 430 -5.35 -1.57 -24.47
CA VAL A 430 -6.11 -2.81 -24.72
C VAL A 430 -7.30 -2.86 -23.75
N VAL A 431 -8.50 -2.57 -24.25
CA VAL A 431 -9.73 -2.44 -23.45
C VAL A 431 -10.22 -3.80 -22.97
N ASP A 432 -10.35 -4.76 -23.90
CA ASP A 432 -10.59 -6.17 -23.61
C ASP A 432 -10.01 -7.05 -24.72
N GLN A 433 -9.85 -8.34 -24.45
CA GLN A 433 -9.27 -9.30 -25.40
C GLN A 433 -9.79 -10.71 -25.16
N ALA A 434 -9.91 -11.48 -26.25
CA ALA A 434 -10.40 -12.83 -26.21
C ALA A 434 -9.28 -13.78 -25.74
N ILE A 435 -9.28 -14.12 -24.45
CA ILE A 435 -8.26 -14.98 -23.85
C ILE A 435 -8.80 -15.72 -22.62
N ARG A 436 -8.42 -17.00 -22.48
CA ARG A 436 -8.70 -17.72 -21.24
C ARG A 436 -7.80 -17.20 -20.13
N ARG A 437 -8.43 -16.71 -19.06
CA ARG A 437 -7.78 -16.32 -17.81
C ARG A 437 -7.73 -17.53 -16.87
N ASN A 438 -6.55 -18.11 -16.65
CA ASN A 438 -6.39 -19.34 -15.88
C ASN A 438 -6.41 -19.08 -14.37
N ASP A 439 -6.81 -20.07 -13.57
CA ASP A 439 -6.89 -19.96 -12.10
C ASP A 439 -5.51 -19.86 -11.42
N ASP A 440 -4.43 -20.20 -12.14
CA ASP A 440 -3.03 -20.09 -11.71
C ASP A 440 -2.43 -18.69 -11.94
N GLY A 441 -3.24 -17.72 -12.39
CA GLY A 441 -2.81 -16.36 -12.72
C GLY A 441 -2.30 -16.19 -14.16
N GLY A 442 -2.02 -17.29 -14.87
CA GLY A 442 -1.61 -17.27 -16.27
C GLY A 442 -2.76 -17.04 -17.24
N HIS A 443 -2.42 -17.15 -18.53
CA HIS A 443 -3.36 -17.08 -19.62
C HIS A 443 -3.17 -18.23 -20.60
N THR A 444 -4.23 -18.60 -21.30
CA THR A 444 -4.19 -19.54 -22.42
C THR A 444 -4.86 -18.87 -23.60
N GLU A 445 -4.13 -18.74 -24.70
CA GLU A 445 -4.70 -18.25 -25.94
C GLU A 445 -5.55 -19.35 -26.56
N HIS A 446 -6.68 -18.98 -27.14
CA HIS A 446 -7.60 -19.93 -27.75
C HIS A 446 -7.06 -20.40 -29.10
N MET A 447 -5.99 -21.19 -29.06
CA MET A 447 -5.52 -21.99 -30.18
C MET A 447 -6.51 -23.15 -30.35
N THR A 448 -7.68 -22.86 -30.91
CA THR A 448 -8.77 -23.83 -31.01
C THR A 448 -8.42 -25.05 -31.87
N GLU A 449 -7.24 -25.04 -32.51
CA GLU A 449 -6.67 -26.10 -33.34
C GLU A 449 -7.71 -26.76 -34.24
N TRP A 450 -7.99 -26.10 -35.37
CA TRP A 450 -8.45 -26.71 -36.63
C TRP A 450 -9.82 -27.50 -36.63
N TRP A 451 -10.53 -27.43 -37.80
CA TRP A 451 -11.64 -28.28 -38.33
C TRP A 451 -13.08 -27.81 -38.04
N TYR A 452 -13.27 -26.82 -37.18
CA TYR A 452 -14.54 -26.68 -36.48
C TYR A 452 -15.40 -25.47 -36.81
N VAL A 453 -15.56 -25.19 -38.10
CA VAL A 453 -16.48 -24.15 -38.58
C VAL A 453 -17.96 -24.55 -38.54
N ALA A 454 -18.27 -25.82 -38.32
CA ALA A 454 -19.62 -26.34 -38.56
C ALA A 454 -20.30 -27.08 -37.38
N GLY A 455 -19.71 -27.22 -36.18
CA GLY A 455 -20.23 -28.18 -35.19
C GLY A 455 -20.11 -27.93 -33.68
N ARG A 456 -19.95 -26.71 -33.15
CA ARG A 456 -19.58 -26.46 -31.71
C ARG A 456 -20.28 -27.25 -30.60
N ASP A 457 -21.49 -27.72 -30.82
CA ASP A 457 -22.31 -28.43 -29.84
C ASP A 457 -22.60 -29.91 -30.19
N LEU A 458 -21.75 -30.58 -30.97
CA LEU A 458 -21.93 -32.01 -31.31
C LEU A 458 -21.82 -32.95 -30.08
N GLU A 459 -22.64 -34.01 -30.08
CA GLU A 459 -22.75 -34.96 -28.97
C GLU A 459 -21.45 -35.76 -28.71
N LYS A 460 -21.30 -36.25 -27.46
CA LYS A 460 -20.17 -37.09 -27.05
C LYS A 460 -20.21 -38.41 -27.84
N GLY A 461 -19.20 -38.64 -28.68
CA GLY A 461 -19.09 -39.83 -29.53
C GLY A 461 -19.60 -39.64 -30.96
N ASP A 462 -20.03 -38.44 -31.34
CA ASP A 462 -20.40 -38.11 -32.71
C ASP A 462 -19.20 -38.36 -33.66
N PRO A 463 -19.37 -39.20 -34.71
CA PRO A 463 -18.30 -39.54 -35.65
C PRO A 463 -18.04 -38.48 -36.73
N THR A 464 -18.87 -37.44 -36.82
CA THR A 464 -18.74 -36.35 -37.79
C THR A 464 -17.79 -35.27 -37.27
N LEU A 465 -17.10 -34.58 -38.20
CA LEU A 465 -16.24 -33.43 -37.88
C LEU A 465 -15.27 -33.72 -36.71
N ARG A 466 -14.55 -34.85 -36.82
CA ARG A 466 -13.99 -35.56 -35.65
C ARG A 466 -12.49 -35.47 -35.47
N GLY A 467 -11.76 -34.69 -36.25
CA GLY A 467 -10.31 -34.76 -36.07
C GLY A 467 -9.72 -36.04 -36.70
N ALA A 468 -8.42 -36.19 -36.44
CA ALA A 468 -7.75 -37.48 -36.52
C ALA A 468 -8.16 -38.37 -35.33
N LEU A 469 -9.03 -37.86 -34.44
CA LEU A 469 -9.47 -38.55 -33.23
C LEU A 469 -10.41 -39.70 -33.58
N ASN A 470 -10.38 -40.71 -32.72
CA ASN A 470 -11.25 -41.87 -32.82
C ASN A 470 -12.42 -41.76 -31.80
N PRO A 471 -13.58 -41.22 -32.20
CA PRO A 471 -14.71 -41.00 -31.29
C PRO A 471 -15.40 -42.30 -30.86
N THR A 472 -15.05 -43.45 -31.45
CA THR A 472 -15.58 -44.75 -30.97
C THR A 472 -14.85 -45.25 -29.73
N SER A 473 -13.67 -44.71 -29.42
CA SER A 473 -12.96 -44.98 -28.16
C SER A 473 -13.35 -43.94 -27.13
N GLU A 474 -13.47 -44.32 -25.85
CA GLU A 474 -13.78 -43.36 -24.79
C GLU A 474 -12.75 -42.23 -24.71
N THR A 475 -11.46 -42.56 -24.77
CA THR A 475 -10.35 -41.60 -24.81
C THR A 475 -10.49 -40.62 -25.96
N GLY A 476 -10.73 -41.11 -27.19
CA GLY A 476 -10.86 -40.25 -28.36
C GLY A 476 -12.14 -39.42 -28.37
N ALA A 477 -13.25 -39.96 -27.84
CA ALA A 477 -14.49 -39.21 -27.65
C ALA A 477 -14.32 -38.06 -26.64
N ASN A 478 -13.65 -38.33 -25.53
CA ASN A 478 -13.33 -37.33 -24.51
C ASN A 478 -12.38 -36.24 -25.04
N SER A 479 -11.34 -36.62 -25.79
CA SER A 479 -10.45 -35.66 -26.46
C SER A 479 -11.20 -34.76 -27.44
N LEU A 480 -12.07 -35.35 -28.26
CA LEU A 480 -12.87 -34.59 -29.21
C LEU A 480 -13.81 -33.63 -28.49
N GLN A 481 -14.48 -34.08 -27.42
CA GLN A 481 -15.36 -33.25 -26.62
C GLN A 481 -14.61 -32.09 -25.93
N SER A 482 -13.37 -32.32 -25.47
CA SER A 482 -12.53 -31.28 -24.86
C SER A 482 -12.10 -30.22 -25.87
N GLN A 483 -11.70 -30.62 -27.09
CA GLN A 483 -11.37 -29.69 -28.18
C GLN A 483 -12.58 -28.84 -28.58
N ARG A 484 -13.76 -29.46 -28.69
CA ARG A 484 -15.03 -28.77 -29.01
C ARG A 484 -15.40 -27.76 -27.93
N ALA A 485 -15.33 -28.15 -26.67
CA ALA A 485 -15.59 -27.26 -25.55
C ALA A 485 -14.60 -26.09 -25.49
N PHE A 486 -13.31 -26.33 -25.76
CA PHE A 486 -12.31 -25.27 -25.84
C PHE A 486 -12.59 -24.29 -26.97
N ALA A 487 -13.03 -24.78 -28.14
CA ALA A 487 -13.45 -23.94 -29.27
C ALA A 487 -14.74 -23.16 -28.98
N LYS A 488 -15.70 -23.76 -28.28
CA LYS A 488 -16.92 -23.09 -27.84
C LYS A 488 -16.60 -21.92 -26.90
N GLU A 489 -15.78 -22.17 -25.88
CA GLU A 489 -15.33 -21.11 -24.95
C GLU A 489 -14.64 -19.97 -25.68
N ALA A 490 -13.79 -20.26 -26.67
CA ALA A 490 -13.10 -19.24 -27.46
C ALA A 490 -14.07 -18.26 -28.14
N ILE A 491 -15.19 -18.78 -28.63
CA ILE A 491 -16.18 -18.03 -29.40
C ILE A 491 -17.10 -17.26 -28.47
N ASP A 492 -17.52 -17.88 -27.37
CA ASP A 492 -18.22 -17.17 -26.29
C ASP A 492 -17.38 -16.01 -25.75
N GLU A 493 -16.05 -16.18 -25.68
CA GLU A 493 -15.11 -15.13 -25.27
C GLU A 493 -14.97 -14.02 -26.33
N ILE A 494 -14.91 -14.35 -27.64
CA ILE A 494 -14.93 -13.36 -28.74
C ILE A 494 -16.25 -12.57 -28.72
N HIS A 495 -17.38 -13.25 -28.60
CA HIS A 495 -18.70 -12.64 -28.47
C HIS A 495 -18.77 -11.71 -27.25
N THR A 496 -18.13 -12.10 -26.13
CA THR A 496 -18.02 -11.26 -24.93
C THR A 496 -17.23 -9.98 -25.20
N VAL A 497 -16.12 -10.05 -25.95
CA VAL A 497 -15.34 -8.87 -26.35
C VAL A 497 -16.19 -7.92 -27.23
N PHE A 498 -16.89 -8.44 -28.24
CA PHE A 498 -17.74 -7.62 -29.10
C PHE A 498 -18.95 -7.01 -28.37
N ARG A 499 -19.51 -7.72 -27.39
CA ARG A 499 -20.53 -7.17 -26.49
C ARG A 499 -20.00 -5.96 -25.70
N GLY A 500 -18.79 -6.08 -25.14
CA GLY A 500 -18.11 -4.98 -24.46
C GLY A 500 -17.84 -3.82 -25.39
N PHE A 501 -17.32 -4.10 -26.58
CA PHE A 501 -17.13 -3.10 -27.65
C PHE A 501 -18.43 -2.34 -27.97
N ALA A 502 -19.57 -3.04 -27.96
CA ALA A 502 -20.89 -2.46 -28.15
C ALA A 502 -21.46 -1.72 -26.91
N LYS A 503 -20.67 -1.58 -25.85
CA LYS A 503 -21.03 -0.95 -24.57
C LYS A 503 -22.27 -1.58 -23.93
N GLN A 504 -22.47 -2.88 -24.15
CA GLN A 504 -23.57 -3.66 -23.57
C GLN A 504 -23.09 -4.36 -22.28
N ALA A 505 -22.81 -3.56 -21.26
CA ALA A 505 -22.19 -4.02 -20.02
C ALA A 505 -23.15 -4.77 -19.08
N HIS A 506 -22.58 -5.66 -18.28
CA HIS A 506 -23.25 -6.31 -17.16
C HIS A 506 -22.91 -5.61 -15.84
N ALA A 507 -23.94 -5.30 -15.04
CA ALA A 507 -23.73 -4.83 -13.67
C ALA A 507 -23.15 -5.95 -12.79
N SER A 508 -22.11 -5.63 -12.04
CA SER A 508 -21.47 -6.56 -11.09
C SER A 508 -21.83 -6.25 -9.63
N THR A 509 -21.63 -7.23 -8.77
CA THR A 509 -21.74 -7.12 -7.31
C THR A 509 -20.52 -7.78 -6.69
N THR A 510 -19.80 -7.00 -5.90
CA THR A 510 -18.67 -7.49 -5.08
C THR A 510 -19.18 -7.82 -3.69
N THR A 511 -18.76 -8.97 -3.18
CA THR A 511 -19.04 -9.42 -1.80
C THR A 511 -17.73 -9.83 -1.14
N VAL A 512 -17.58 -9.47 0.13
CA VAL A 512 -16.42 -9.84 0.95
C VAL A 512 -16.93 -10.65 2.13
N ALA A 513 -16.31 -11.79 2.41
CA ALA A 513 -16.64 -12.59 3.58
C ALA A 513 -16.36 -11.80 4.87
N GLU A 514 -17.12 -12.08 5.92
CA GLU A 514 -16.87 -11.47 7.24
C GLU A 514 -15.49 -11.86 7.74
N VAL A 515 -14.75 -10.87 8.25
CA VAL A 515 -13.45 -11.05 8.88
C VAL A 515 -13.67 -10.94 10.38
N GLY A 516 -13.35 -12.01 11.11
CA GLY A 516 -13.38 -11.99 12.57
C GLY A 516 -12.30 -11.05 13.15
N PRO A 517 -12.27 -10.86 14.48
CA PRO A 517 -11.22 -10.08 15.13
C PRO A 517 -9.82 -10.60 14.75
N VAL A 518 -8.90 -9.68 14.48
CA VAL A 518 -7.53 -9.97 14.06
C VAL A 518 -6.58 -9.58 15.19
N SER A 519 -5.61 -10.43 15.50
CA SER A 519 -4.57 -10.07 16.48
C SER A 519 -3.68 -8.95 15.94
N VAL A 520 -3.15 -8.09 16.82
CA VAL A 520 -2.11 -7.12 16.43
C VAL A 520 -0.94 -7.87 15.75
N GLY A 521 -0.38 -7.28 14.69
CA GLY A 521 0.65 -7.93 13.87
C GLY A 521 0.14 -9.05 12.95
N GLY A 522 -1.13 -9.45 13.05
CA GLY A 522 -1.75 -10.43 12.17
C GLY A 522 -1.98 -9.90 10.75
N THR A 523 -1.86 -10.80 9.76
CA THR A 523 -2.12 -10.54 8.34
C THR A 523 -3.46 -11.14 7.93
N PRO A 524 -4.58 -10.38 7.97
CA PRO A 524 -5.88 -10.94 7.66
C PRO A 524 -5.99 -11.29 6.18
N THR A 525 -6.79 -12.31 5.87
CA THR A 525 -7.14 -12.69 4.50
C THR A 525 -8.56 -12.24 4.21
N LEU A 526 -8.75 -11.49 3.12
CA LEU A 526 -10.08 -11.17 2.60
C LEU A 526 -10.46 -12.18 1.51
N ASP A 527 -11.53 -12.93 1.74
CA ASP A 527 -12.14 -13.77 0.72
C ASP A 527 -13.24 -12.98 0.00
N VAL A 528 -13.06 -12.79 -1.31
CA VAL A 528 -13.88 -11.94 -2.15
C VAL A 528 -14.57 -12.79 -3.20
N SER A 529 -15.86 -12.54 -3.42
CA SER A 529 -16.63 -13.12 -4.52
C SER A 529 -17.29 -12.03 -5.34
N VAL A 530 -17.25 -12.16 -6.67
CA VAL A 530 -17.85 -11.21 -7.62
C VAL A 530 -18.82 -11.95 -8.52
N ALA A 531 -20.02 -11.41 -8.67
CA ALA A 531 -21.05 -11.90 -9.58
C ALA A 531 -21.49 -10.78 -10.53
N ALA A 532 -21.97 -11.12 -11.72
CA ALA A 532 -22.57 -10.16 -12.65
C ALA A 532 -23.88 -10.74 -13.21
N ALA A 533 -24.96 -9.98 -13.12
CA ALA A 533 -26.28 -10.46 -13.51
C ALA A 533 -26.37 -10.64 -15.03
N GLY A 534 -26.83 -11.82 -15.47
CA GLY A 534 -26.94 -12.17 -16.89
C GLY A 534 -25.61 -12.45 -17.61
N TYR A 535 -24.47 -12.37 -16.91
CA TYR A 535 -23.18 -12.79 -17.44
C TYR A 535 -22.97 -14.28 -17.17
N ALA A 536 -23.01 -15.09 -18.23
CA ALA A 536 -22.97 -16.55 -18.15
C ALA A 536 -22.33 -17.21 -19.39
N PRO A 537 -21.08 -16.84 -19.77
CA PRO A 537 -20.41 -17.50 -20.89
C PRO A 537 -20.09 -18.97 -20.57
N PHE A 538 -20.03 -19.82 -21.58
CA PHE A 538 -19.55 -21.19 -21.42
C PHE A 538 -18.06 -21.21 -21.11
N ILE A 539 -17.64 -22.01 -20.13
CA ILE A 539 -16.22 -22.29 -19.88
C ILE A 539 -15.94 -23.80 -19.82
N SER A 540 -14.80 -24.20 -20.36
CA SER A 540 -14.23 -25.53 -20.17
C SER A 540 -13.15 -25.50 -19.10
N LEU A 541 -13.23 -26.42 -18.14
CA LEU A 541 -12.19 -26.59 -17.12
C LEU A 541 -11.08 -27.53 -17.61
N ASN A 542 -11.34 -28.32 -18.65
CA ASN A 542 -10.33 -29.14 -19.31
C ASN A 542 -9.35 -28.28 -20.14
N SER A 543 -8.16 -28.83 -20.37
CA SER A 543 -7.31 -28.38 -21.47
C SER A 543 -7.88 -28.87 -22.80
N ALA A 544 -7.52 -28.20 -23.90
CA ALA A 544 -8.01 -28.55 -25.24
C ALA A 544 -7.74 -30.03 -25.60
N ASN A 545 -6.62 -30.60 -25.14
CA ASN A 545 -6.19 -31.96 -25.45
C ASN A 545 -6.48 -32.97 -24.31
N ALA A 546 -7.29 -32.61 -23.32
CA ALA A 546 -7.65 -33.54 -22.26
C ALA A 546 -8.42 -34.75 -22.83
N ASN A 547 -8.10 -35.95 -22.37
CA ASN A 547 -8.74 -37.20 -22.79
C ASN A 547 -9.67 -37.80 -21.72
N THR A 548 -9.98 -37.01 -20.71
CA THR A 548 -10.92 -37.30 -19.62
C THR A 548 -12.31 -36.74 -19.94
N PRO A 549 -13.39 -37.22 -19.28
CA PRO A 549 -14.72 -36.65 -19.46
C PRO A 549 -14.72 -35.12 -19.34
N LEU A 550 -15.53 -34.46 -20.18
CA LEU A 550 -15.67 -33.01 -20.15
C LEU A 550 -16.12 -32.53 -18.76
N VAL A 551 -15.42 -31.52 -18.27
CA VAL A 551 -15.78 -30.71 -17.13
C VAL A 551 -15.93 -29.28 -17.65
N SER A 552 -17.16 -28.78 -17.62
CA SER A 552 -17.51 -27.43 -18.04
C SER A 552 -18.32 -26.75 -16.94
N ASP A 553 -18.34 -25.43 -16.98
CA ASP A 553 -19.12 -24.62 -16.06
C ASP A 553 -19.59 -23.34 -16.77
N THR A 554 -20.30 -22.49 -16.04
CA THR A 554 -20.64 -21.13 -16.44
C THR A 554 -19.61 -20.15 -15.89
N GLY A 555 -18.96 -19.40 -16.77
CA GLY A 555 -17.98 -18.39 -16.42
C GLY A 555 -18.55 -17.31 -15.50
N LYS A 556 -17.71 -16.83 -14.59
CA LYS A 556 -17.99 -15.71 -13.69
C LYS A 556 -17.10 -14.51 -14.03
N PRO A 557 -17.36 -13.31 -13.45
CA PRO A 557 -16.51 -12.15 -13.67
C PRO A 557 -15.03 -12.49 -13.44
N SER A 558 -14.20 -12.11 -14.41
CA SER A 558 -12.75 -12.25 -14.35
C SER A 558 -12.11 -10.86 -14.27
N GLY A 559 -10.81 -10.79 -14.01
CA GLY A 559 -10.09 -9.53 -13.81
C GLY A 559 -9.56 -9.43 -12.39
N PHE A 560 -9.51 -8.22 -11.83
CA PHE A 560 -8.85 -7.97 -10.55
C PHE A 560 -9.80 -7.32 -9.53
N VAL A 561 -9.59 -7.67 -8.27
CA VAL A 561 -10.12 -6.96 -7.10
C VAL A 561 -8.97 -6.28 -6.37
N ALA A 562 -9.17 -5.04 -5.96
CA ALA A 562 -8.19 -4.23 -5.22
C ALA A 562 -8.79 -3.73 -3.90
N VAL A 563 -7.97 -3.70 -2.86
CA VAL A 563 -8.35 -3.28 -1.50
C VAL A 563 -7.75 -1.91 -1.23
N PHE A 564 -8.56 -1.04 -0.66
CA PHE A 564 -8.21 0.34 -0.34
C PHE A 564 -8.46 0.64 1.14
N ASP A 565 -7.47 1.26 1.77
CA ASP A 565 -7.61 1.98 3.03
C ASP A 565 -7.72 3.47 2.69
N GLY A 566 -8.93 4.02 2.84
CA GLY A 566 -9.28 5.32 2.25
C GLY A 566 -9.01 5.35 0.74
N GLY A 567 -8.03 6.17 0.32
CA GLY A 567 -7.61 6.29 -1.08
C GLY A 567 -6.39 5.43 -1.45
N GLN A 568 -5.72 4.79 -0.49
CA GLN A 568 -4.47 4.07 -0.73
C GLN A 568 -4.75 2.59 -1.03
N LYS A 569 -4.22 2.08 -2.15
CA LYS A 569 -4.27 0.66 -2.47
C LYS A 569 -3.35 -0.13 -1.52
N VAL A 570 -3.91 -1.07 -0.76
CA VAL A 570 -3.19 -1.90 0.23
C VAL A 570 -3.08 -3.38 -0.15
N GLY A 571 -3.84 -3.81 -1.16
CA GLY A 571 -3.80 -5.18 -1.67
C GLY A 571 -4.50 -5.32 -3.02
N GLN A 572 -4.20 -6.39 -3.75
CA GLN A 572 -4.86 -6.72 -5.02
C GLN A 572 -4.74 -8.22 -5.27
N ALA A 573 -5.78 -8.83 -5.82
CA ALA A 573 -5.72 -10.21 -6.33
C ALA A 573 -6.53 -10.35 -7.62
N ARG A 574 -6.15 -11.37 -8.41
CA ARG A 574 -6.88 -11.76 -9.61
C ARG A 574 -8.02 -12.70 -9.25
N LEU A 575 -9.18 -12.50 -9.86
CA LEU A 575 -10.29 -13.43 -9.76
C LEU A 575 -9.96 -14.73 -10.49
N LYS A 576 -10.28 -15.85 -9.84
CA LYS A 576 -10.40 -17.17 -10.47
C LYS A 576 -11.64 -17.19 -11.39
N ARG A 577 -11.71 -18.18 -12.27
CA ARG A 577 -12.82 -18.34 -13.24
C ARG A 577 -14.19 -18.57 -12.59
N ASN A 578 -14.21 -19.00 -11.33
CA ASN A 578 -15.42 -19.10 -10.52
C ASN A 578 -15.83 -17.77 -9.84
N GLY A 579 -15.12 -16.66 -10.12
CA GLY A 579 -15.44 -15.33 -9.61
C GLY A 579 -14.97 -15.07 -8.19
N THR A 580 -14.01 -15.85 -7.68
CA THR A 580 -13.48 -15.69 -6.31
C THR A 580 -12.01 -15.29 -6.30
N ALA A 581 -11.59 -14.57 -5.26
CA ALA A 581 -10.20 -14.25 -4.97
C ALA A 581 -9.97 -14.21 -3.45
N SER A 582 -8.74 -14.51 -3.03
CA SER A 582 -8.29 -14.35 -1.65
C SER A 582 -7.13 -13.36 -1.61
N ILE A 583 -7.21 -12.38 -0.72
CA ILE A 583 -6.23 -11.28 -0.62
C ILE A 583 -5.65 -11.29 0.78
N VAL A 584 -4.37 -11.66 0.92
CA VAL A 584 -3.66 -11.51 2.19
C VAL A 584 -3.23 -10.06 2.33
N LEU A 585 -3.70 -9.39 3.38
CA LEU A 585 -3.34 -8.02 3.69
C LEU A 585 -2.07 -7.96 4.54
N PRO A 586 -1.31 -6.86 4.47
CA PRO A 586 -0.24 -6.60 5.44
C PRO A 586 -0.81 -6.47 6.86
N ALA A 587 0.06 -6.51 7.86
CA ALA A 587 -0.34 -6.28 9.25
C ALA A 587 -1.05 -4.93 9.40
N GLN A 588 -2.20 -4.95 10.07
CA GLN A 588 -3.05 -3.78 10.28
C GLN A 588 -2.76 -3.13 11.65
N PRO A 589 -2.92 -1.81 11.80
CA PRO A 589 -2.76 -1.14 13.09
C PRO A 589 -3.85 -1.54 14.08
N ALA A 590 -3.56 -1.45 15.38
CA ALA A 590 -4.55 -1.73 16.43
C ALA A 590 -5.73 -0.74 16.37
N GLY A 591 -6.96 -1.26 16.55
CA GLY A 591 -8.20 -0.50 16.45
C GLY A 591 -9.17 -1.06 15.41
N GLU A 592 -10.23 -0.32 15.11
CA GLU A 592 -11.16 -0.66 14.02
C GLU A 592 -10.50 -0.35 12.67
N THR A 593 -10.60 -1.30 11.74
CA THR A 593 -10.10 -1.20 10.37
C THR A 593 -11.27 -1.24 9.39
N ASP A 594 -11.44 -0.18 8.60
CA ASP A 594 -12.48 -0.05 7.57
C ASP A 594 -11.83 -0.02 6.17
N LEU A 595 -12.08 -1.05 5.36
CA LEU A 595 -11.51 -1.17 4.02
C LEU A 595 -12.58 -1.18 2.94
N THR A 596 -12.23 -0.65 1.77
CA THR A 596 -13.04 -0.74 0.56
C THR A 596 -12.42 -1.74 -0.41
N VAL A 597 -13.16 -2.78 -0.78
CA VAL A 597 -12.77 -3.75 -1.80
C VAL A 597 -13.48 -3.41 -3.10
N ARG A 598 -12.72 -3.14 -4.17
CA ARG A 598 -13.21 -2.74 -5.48
C ARG A 598 -12.90 -3.83 -6.50
N TYR A 599 -13.93 -4.37 -7.16
CA TYR A 599 -13.76 -5.06 -8.43
C TYR A 599 -13.54 -4.02 -9.54
N LEU A 600 -12.50 -4.22 -10.34
CA LEU A 600 -12.04 -3.24 -11.33
C LEU A 600 -12.75 -3.34 -12.68
N GLY A 601 -13.75 -4.21 -12.80
CA GLY A 601 -14.44 -4.47 -14.07
C GLY A 601 -13.67 -5.39 -15.01
N ARG A 602 -14.23 -5.59 -16.20
CA ARG A 602 -13.61 -6.27 -17.34
C ARG A 602 -13.94 -5.47 -18.59
N GLY A 603 -12.96 -4.71 -19.10
CA GLY A 603 -13.15 -3.78 -20.21
C GLY A 603 -14.45 -2.98 -20.03
N ASP A 604 -15.24 -2.94 -21.10
CA ASP A 604 -16.59 -2.34 -21.08
C ASP A 604 -17.72 -3.39 -21.03
N VAL A 605 -17.40 -4.67 -20.76
CA VAL A 605 -18.41 -5.75 -20.72
C VAL A 605 -18.90 -6.05 -19.31
N ILE A 606 -18.12 -5.77 -18.27
CA ILE A 606 -18.57 -5.87 -16.87
C ILE A 606 -18.15 -4.63 -16.10
N GLU A 607 -19.14 -3.94 -15.53
CA GLU A 607 -18.94 -2.72 -14.77
C GLU A 607 -18.18 -2.96 -13.45
N PRO A 608 -17.34 -2.01 -13.01
CA PRO A 608 -16.76 -2.03 -11.67
C PRO A 608 -17.83 -2.05 -10.57
N SER A 609 -17.51 -2.66 -9.43
CA SER A 609 -18.34 -2.60 -8.22
C SER A 609 -17.49 -2.60 -6.97
N GLN A 610 -18.09 -2.33 -5.80
CA GLN A 610 -17.35 -2.28 -4.55
C GLN A 610 -18.16 -2.79 -3.37
N ALA A 611 -17.46 -3.18 -2.31
CA ALA A 611 -17.99 -3.51 -1.01
C ALA A 611 -17.06 -2.98 0.08
N SER A 612 -17.60 -2.76 1.29
CA SER A 612 -16.81 -2.40 2.46
C SER A 612 -16.70 -3.59 3.40
N VAL A 613 -15.58 -3.69 4.11
CA VAL A 613 -15.34 -4.67 5.16
C VAL A 613 -14.76 -3.95 6.37
N SER A 614 -15.27 -4.28 7.55
CA SER A 614 -14.84 -3.70 8.82
C SER A 614 -14.47 -4.84 9.77
N PHE A 615 -13.34 -4.73 10.45
CA PHE A 615 -12.93 -5.68 11.50
C PHE A 615 -12.05 -5.00 12.55
N ALA A 616 -12.12 -5.52 13.77
CA ALA A 616 -11.30 -5.06 14.89
C ALA A 616 -9.94 -5.74 14.90
N VAL A 617 -8.88 -4.94 15.11
CA VAL A 617 -7.52 -5.42 15.34
C VAL A 617 -7.17 -5.20 16.81
N ALA A 618 -7.10 -6.28 17.60
CA ALA A 618 -6.89 -6.22 19.04
C ALA A 618 -5.87 -7.26 19.49
N GLY A 619 -4.98 -6.92 20.42
CA GLY A 619 -4.05 -7.89 21.00
C GLY A 619 -4.78 -8.90 21.89
N ASP A 620 -4.16 -10.07 22.11
CA ASP A 620 -4.67 -11.07 23.05
C ASP A 620 -4.88 -10.44 24.43
N PRO A 621 -5.94 -10.81 25.17
CA PRO A 621 -6.18 -10.25 26.49
C PRO A 621 -4.98 -10.51 27.41
N SER A 622 -4.50 -9.48 28.08
CA SER A 622 -3.45 -9.58 29.10
C SER A 622 -3.96 -9.26 30.48
N THR A 623 -3.24 -9.73 31.49
CA THR A 623 -3.47 -9.39 32.89
C THR A 623 -2.23 -8.75 33.45
N THR A 624 -2.40 -7.65 34.19
CA THR A 624 -1.33 -7.05 35.00
C THR A 624 -1.73 -7.16 36.46
N THR A 625 -0.84 -7.69 37.29
CA THR A 625 -1.00 -7.71 38.75
C THR A 625 0.12 -6.93 39.41
N LEU A 626 -0.13 -6.41 40.61
CA LEU A 626 0.83 -5.56 41.33
C LEU A 626 1.09 -6.12 42.72
N SER A 627 2.35 -6.49 42.97
CA SER A 627 2.84 -6.93 44.27
C SER A 627 3.54 -5.77 44.97
N VAL A 628 2.92 -5.30 46.05
CA VAL A 628 3.40 -4.18 46.86
C VAL A 628 3.78 -4.67 48.26
N PRO A 629 4.96 -4.33 48.79
CA PRO A 629 5.29 -4.66 50.18
C PRO A 629 4.37 -3.91 51.14
N ALA A 630 3.97 -4.57 52.23
CA ALA A 630 3.05 -3.99 53.21
C ALA A 630 3.54 -2.66 53.80
N SER A 631 4.86 -2.49 53.95
CA SER A 631 5.44 -1.19 54.31
C SER A 631 6.90 -1.05 53.89
N VAL A 632 7.30 0.17 53.55
CA VAL A 632 8.69 0.61 53.42
C VAL A 632 8.97 1.76 54.38
N THR A 633 10.23 2.08 54.68
CA THR A 633 10.57 3.19 55.58
C THR A 633 11.14 4.37 54.79
N HIS A 634 10.69 5.59 55.10
CA HIS A 634 11.26 6.81 54.53
C HIS A 634 12.79 6.84 54.73
N GLY A 635 13.53 7.11 53.67
CA GLY A 635 15.00 7.10 53.64
C GLY A 635 15.64 5.76 53.25
N ALA A 636 14.89 4.66 53.26
CA ALA A 636 15.37 3.35 52.79
C ALA A 636 14.90 3.02 51.36
N GLY A 637 13.76 3.57 50.94
CA GLY A 637 13.12 3.19 49.67
C GLY A 637 12.52 1.78 49.73
N GLY A 638 12.24 1.20 48.58
CA GLY A 638 11.79 -0.17 48.45
C GLY A 638 11.59 -0.58 47.00
N SER A 639 11.08 -1.78 46.76
CA SER A 639 10.72 -2.26 45.43
C SER A 639 9.25 -2.65 45.37
N VAL A 640 8.65 -2.45 44.20
CA VAL A 640 7.30 -2.88 43.84
C VAL A 640 7.42 -3.62 42.52
N THR A 641 6.76 -4.76 42.37
CA THR A 641 6.87 -5.57 41.15
C THR A 641 5.49 -5.73 40.53
N ALA A 642 5.37 -5.35 39.26
CA ALA A 642 4.23 -5.70 38.44
C ALA A 642 4.53 -7.00 37.69
N THR A 643 3.54 -7.90 37.61
CA THR A 643 3.61 -9.12 36.81
C THR A 643 2.58 -9.03 35.70
N VAL A 644 3.03 -9.22 34.46
CA VAL A 644 2.20 -9.18 33.25
C VAL A 644 2.08 -10.60 32.70
N THR A 645 1.08 -10.87 31.85
CA THR A 645 0.94 -12.15 31.12
C THR A 645 2.28 -12.63 30.55
N GLU A 646 2.55 -13.93 30.70
CA GLU A 646 3.81 -14.54 30.26
C GLU A 646 4.06 -14.33 28.76
N GLY A 647 5.29 -13.94 28.42
CA GLY A 647 5.71 -13.61 27.06
C GLY A 647 5.36 -12.18 26.62
N ALA A 648 4.70 -11.37 27.45
CA ALA A 648 4.54 -9.94 27.18
C ALA A 648 5.89 -9.21 27.24
N THR A 649 6.06 -8.24 26.35
CA THR A 649 7.27 -7.44 26.16
C THR A 649 6.98 -5.95 26.31
N GLY A 650 8.02 -5.12 26.37
CA GLY A 650 7.88 -3.67 26.51
C GLY A 650 8.03 -3.19 27.95
N SER A 651 7.17 -2.28 28.40
CA SER A 651 7.31 -1.64 29.71
C SER A 651 5.98 -1.44 30.42
N VAL A 652 6.03 -1.34 31.74
CA VAL A 652 4.88 -1.05 32.61
C VAL A 652 5.09 0.32 33.25
N ARG A 653 4.00 1.08 33.42
CA ARG A 653 3.98 2.38 34.09
C ARG A 653 3.30 2.28 35.45
N LEU A 654 4.00 2.69 36.51
CA LEU A 654 3.48 2.71 37.88
C LEU A 654 3.08 4.13 38.28
N THR A 655 1.83 4.29 38.69
CA THR A 655 1.25 5.55 39.17
C THR A 655 0.91 5.46 40.66
N GLY A 656 0.65 6.60 41.32
CA GLY A 656 0.20 6.65 42.71
C GLY A 656 1.26 7.08 43.75
N LEU A 657 2.52 7.19 43.33
CA LEU A 657 3.57 7.88 44.10
C LEU A 657 3.58 9.39 43.76
N PRO A 658 4.04 10.26 44.66
CA PRO A 658 4.19 11.68 44.38
C PRO A 658 5.30 11.92 43.35
N GLY A 659 4.98 12.70 42.30
CA GLY A 659 5.90 13.01 41.19
C GLY A 659 5.42 12.43 39.87
N GLU A 660 6.33 12.34 38.89
CA GLU A 660 6.05 11.67 37.62
C GLU A 660 5.94 10.15 37.81
N PRO A 661 5.04 9.49 37.08
CA PRO A 661 4.92 8.03 37.13
C PRO A 661 6.21 7.33 36.71
N LEU A 662 6.50 6.21 37.36
CA LEU A 662 7.70 5.43 37.12
C LEU A 662 7.46 4.48 35.94
N THR A 663 8.50 4.18 35.17
CA THR A 663 8.46 3.20 34.08
C THR A 663 9.53 2.14 34.33
N ALA A 664 9.19 0.87 34.14
CA ALA A 664 10.11 -0.25 34.21
C ALA A 664 9.90 -1.20 33.03
N VAL A 665 10.98 -1.72 32.47
CA VAL A 665 10.96 -2.71 31.37
C VAL A 665 10.50 -4.06 31.92
N ILE A 666 9.81 -4.82 31.09
CA ILE A 666 9.40 -6.19 31.41
C ILE A 666 10.58 -7.13 31.15
N GLU A 667 11.04 -7.82 32.19
CA GLU A 667 12.04 -8.87 32.16
C GLU A 667 11.43 -10.13 32.80
N ASP A 668 11.43 -11.25 32.06
CA ASP A 668 10.83 -12.52 32.46
C ASP A 668 9.38 -12.40 33.00
N GLY A 669 8.55 -11.61 32.30
CA GLY A 669 7.14 -11.38 32.65
C GLY A 669 6.91 -10.41 33.81
N THR A 670 7.96 -9.74 34.31
CA THR A 670 7.86 -8.81 35.44
C THR A 670 8.51 -7.47 35.18
N ALA A 671 7.94 -6.40 35.73
CA ALA A 671 8.51 -5.06 35.74
C ALA A 671 8.73 -4.60 37.18
N THR A 672 9.98 -4.37 37.55
CA THR A 672 10.35 -3.99 38.93
C THR A 672 10.63 -2.50 39.04
N PHE A 673 9.86 -1.83 39.89
CA PHE A 673 9.96 -0.40 40.18
C PHE A 673 10.72 -0.17 41.48
N THR A 674 11.63 0.79 41.47
CA THR A 674 12.29 1.27 42.70
C THR A 674 11.49 2.43 43.29
N VAL A 675 10.94 2.24 44.49
CA VAL A 675 10.31 3.31 45.27
C VAL A 675 11.41 4.22 45.81
N PRO A 676 11.42 5.52 45.44
CA PRO A 676 12.46 6.44 45.89
C PRO A 676 12.58 6.53 47.41
N ALA A 677 13.80 6.59 47.92
CA ALA A 677 14.06 6.77 49.36
C ALA A 677 13.49 8.10 49.91
N THR A 678 13.23 9.07 49.03
CA THR A 678 12.64 10.37 49.35
C THR A 678 11.11 10.37 49.41
N THR A 679 10.44 9.26 49.10
CA THR A 679 8.97 9.18 49.12
C THR A 679 8.46 9.52 50.53
N PRO A 680 7.57 10.53 50.68
CA PRO A 680 7.03 10.95 51.97
C PRO A 680 6.31 9.83 52.72
N ALA A 681 6.39 9.87 54.05
CA ALA A 681 5.65 8.94 54.89
C ALA A 681 4.14 9.16 54.75
N GLY A 682 3.39 8.06 54.59
CA GLY A 682 1.97 8.10 54.27
C GLY A 682 1.48 6.81 53.61
N ARG A 683 0.22 6.81 53.17
CA ARG A 683 -0.40 5.75 52.38
C ARG A 683 -0.43 6.20 50.92
N HIS A 684 0.04 5.34 50.01
CA HIS A 684 0.08 5.61 48.57
C HIS A 684 -0.68 4.48 47.85
N SER A 685 -1.68 4.82 47.03
CA SER A 685 -2.47 3.85 46.27
C SER A 685 -1.86 3.70 44.89
N LEU A 686 -1.24 2.55 44.63
CA LEU A 686 -0.44 2.31 43.42
C LEU A 686 -1.22 1.51 42.38
N VAL A 687 -1.08 1.88 41.12
CA VAL A 687 -1.64 1.16 39.96
C VAL A 687 -0.55 0.99 38.91
N ALA A 688 -0.38 -0.24 38.43
CA ALA A 688 0.51 -0.59 37.34
C ALA A 688 -0.26 -0.77 36.04
N ARG A 689 0.17 -0.08 34.98
CA ARG A 689 -0.46 -0.11 33.65
C ARG A 689 0.51 -0.65 32.62
N TYR A 690 0.12 -1.73 31.96
CA TYR A 690 0.77 -2.25 30.76
C TYR A 690 0.04 -1.74 29.52
N THR A 691 0.77 -1.21 28.53
CA THR A 691 0.18 -0.60 27.33
C THR A 691 -0.10 -1.57 26.19
N GLY A 692 0.27 -2.85 26.34
CA GLY A 692 0.23 -3.84 25.26
C GLY A 692 1.53 -3.90 24.44
N ASP A 693 1.63 -4.94 23.61
CA ASP A 693 2.69 -5.16 22.62
C ASP A 693 2.11 -5.77 21.33
N ASP A 694 2.97 -6.28 20.45
CA ASP A 694 2.58 -6.90 19.18
C ASP A 694 1.69 -8.14 19.35
N LYS A 695 1.63 -8.74 20.55
CA LYS A 695 0.84 -9.94 20.84
C LYS A 695 -0.34 -9.64 21.76
N TYR A 696 -0.15 -8.83 22.78
CA TYR A 696 -1.06 -8.65 23.90
C TYR A 696 -1.65 -7.23 23.96
N GLY A 697 -2.94 -7.13 24.26
CA GLY A 697 -3.61 -5.86 24.53
C GLY A 697 -3.18 -5.23 25.86
N ALA A 698 -3.55 -3.96 26.07
CA ALA A 698 -3.29 -3.24 27.31
C ALA A 698 -4.04 -3.85 28.51
N SER A 699 -3.43 -3.77 29.71
CA SER A 699 -4.07 -4.18 30.96
C SER A 699 -3.60 -3.34 32.15
N GLU A 700 -4.39 -3.33 33.22
CA GLU A 700 -4.12 -2.57 34.44
C GLU A 700 -4.30 -3.47 35.66
N SER A 701 -3.47 -3.23 36.69
CA SER A 701 -3.65 -3.88 37.98
C SER A 701 -4.77 -3.24 38.77
N GLU A 702 -5.36 -4.01 39.68
CA GLU A 702 -6.09 -3.44 40.82
C GLU A 702 -5.18 -2.50 41.63
N ALA A 703 -5.79 -1.54 42.32
CA ALA A 703 -5.07 -0.61 43.18
C ALA A 703 -4.51 -1.32 44.42
N ALA A 704 -3.20 -1.19 44.65
CA ALA A 704 -2.51 -1.77 45.80
C ALA A 704 -1.91 -0.68 46.70
N GLU A 705 -2.13 -0.79 48.01
CA GLU A 705 -1.68 0.22 48.96
C GLU A 705 -0.24 -0.02 49.43
N LEU A 706 0.61 1.00 49.30
CA LEU A 706 1.94 1.06 49.91
C LEU A 706 1.93 1.99 51.14
N VAL A 707 2.30 1.46 52.30
CA VAL A 707 2.51 2.28 53.51
C VAL A 707 3.97 2.66 53.65
N VAL A 708 4.28 3.94 53.48
CA VAL A 708 5.62 4.49 53.81
C VAL A 708 5.64 4.91 55.27
N ALA A 709 6.31 4.11 56.10
CA ALA A 709 6.49 4.38 57.52
C ALA A 709 7.52 5.50 57.77
N LYS A 710 7.31 6.26 58.85
CA LYS A 710 8.27 7.27 59.32
C LYS A 710 9.57 6.62 59.78
N ALA A 711 10.70 7.24 59.44
CA ALA A 711 12.05 6.85 59.87
C ALA A 711 12.23 6.99 61.39
N ASN A 712 13.05 6.13 61.99
CA ASN A 712 13.43 6.26 63.40
C ASN A 712 14.38 7.46 63.61
N ALA A 713 14.30 8.11 64.78
CA ALA A 713 15.25 9.14 65.20
C ALA A 713 16.03 8.69 66.45
N THR A 714 17.28 9.11 66.56
CA THR A 714 18.09 9.01 67.77
C THR A 714 18.35 10.40 68.33
N LEU A 715 18.10 10.61 69.63
CA LEU A 715 18.29 11.89 70.30
C LEU A 715 19.36 11.78 71.39
N LYS A 716 20.39 12.61 71.30
CA LYS A 716 21.45 12.78 72.31
C LYS A 716 21.36 14.16 72.95
N ALA A 717 21.60 14.25 74.25
CA ALA A 717 21.57 15.53 74.99
C ALA A 717 22.74 15.63 75.98
N THR A 718 23.36 16.80 76.07
CA THR A 718 24.42 17.10 77.05
C THR A 718 24.17 18.46 77.72
N VAL A 719 24.54 18.57 78.99
CA VAL A 719 24.40 19.80 79.78
C VAL A 719 25.49 19.85 80.85
N ALA A 720 26.14 21.01 81.00
CA ALA A 720 27.16 21.22 82.01
C ALA A 720 26.55 21.66 83.36
N ALA A 721 27.20 21.33 84.47
CA ALA A 721 26.83 21.85 85.78
C ALA A 721 26.99 23.38 85.84
N THR A 722 26.13 24.05 86.60
CA THR A 722 26.12 25.51 86.69
C THR A 722 25.90 26.00 88.13
N ARG A 723 25.93 27.32 88.34
CA ARG A 723 25.62 27.96 89.62
C ARG A 723 24.37 28.82 89.49
N TYR A 724 23.67 29.03 90.60
CA TYR A 724 22.52 29.93 90.66
C TYR A 724 22.89 31.33 90.15
N GLY A 725 22.13 31.84 89.19
CA GLY A 725 22.45 33.08 88.47
C GLY A 725 23.05 32.89 87.08
N THR A 726 23.44 31.67 86.68
CA THR A 726 23.91 31.35 85.33
C THR A 726 22.96 30.37 84.65
N ALA A 727 22.49 30.70 83.45
CA ALA A 727 21.59 29.85 82.67
C ALA A 727 22.32 28.58 82.18
N PRO A 728 21.89 27.36 82.58
CA PRO A 728 22.41 26.16 81.97
C PRO A 728 21.88 26.01 80.53
N VAL A 729 22.74 25.58 79.60
CA VAL A 729 22.37 25.33 78.19
C VAL A 729 22.42 23.83 77.93
N VAL A 730 21.30 23.27 77.51
CA VAL A 730 21.17 21.87 77.09
C VAL A 730 21.41 21.80 75.59
N ARG A 731 22.46 21.08 75.18
CA ARG A 731 22.81 20.88 73.77
C ARG A 731 22.25 19.54 73.33
N THR A 732 21.48 19.52 72.26
CA THR A 732 20.83 18.31 71.74
C THR A 732 21.20 18.07 70.29
N THR A 733 21.38 16.81 69.92
CA THR A 733 21.57 16.37 68.54
C THR A 733 20.56 15.26 68.24
N VAL A 734 19.79 15.43 67.17
CA VAL A 734 18.82 14.45 66.66
C VAL A 734 19.31 13.96 65.30
N THR A 735 19.49 12.65 65.17
CA THR A 735 19.97 12.02 63.93
C THR A 735 18.93 11.02 63.41
N GLY A 736 18.71 11.00 62.10
CA GLY A 736 17.97 9.95 61.41
C GLY A 736 18.92 8.93 60.77
N PRO A 737 18.40 7.90 60.09
CA PRO A 737 19.19 7.03 59.23
C PRO A 737 19.85 7.83 58.08
N ALA A 738 20.78 7.18 57.36
CA ALA A 738 21.50 7.80 56.24
C ALA A 738 20.54 8.48 55.24
N GLY A 739 20.86 9.71 54.82
CA GLY A 739 20.03 10.50 53.91
C GLY A 739 18.79 11.16 54.55
N VAL A 740 18.48 10.89 55.82
CA VAL A 740 17.32 11.47 56.53
C VAL A 740 17.77 12.44 57.61
N THR A 741 17.56 13.73 57.38
CA THR A 741 17.83 14.79 58.36
C THR A 741 16.56 15.15 59.15
N PRO A 742 16.51 14.88 60.47
CA PRO A 742 15.37 15.27 61.31
C PRO A 742 15.25 16.79 61.40
N SER A 743 14.02 17.29 61.34
CA SER A 743 13.69 18.71 61.45
C SER A 743 12.61 18.96 62.50
N GLY A 744 12.45 20.20 62.95
CA GLY A 744 11.44 20.55 63.95
C GLY A 744 12.06 21.04 65.25
N THR A 745 11.47 20.66 66.39
CA THR A 745 11.85 21.20 67.70
C THR A 745 12.12 20.10 68.73
N VAL A 746 12.98 20.43 69.69
CA VAL A 746 13.27 19.63 70.88
C VAL A 746 12.78 20.38 72.10
N THR A 747 12.02 19.69 72.96
CA THR A 747 11.49 20.21 74.21
C THR A 747 12.27 19.63 75.38
N VAL A 748 12.85 20.49 76.21
CA VAL A 748 13.53 20.14 77.46
C VAL A 748 12.64 20.52 78.63
N THR A 749 12.30 19.56 79.49
CA THR A 749 11.53 19.81 80.70
C THR A 749 12.43 19.73 81.93
N ALA A 750 12.48 20.80 82.72
CA ALA A 750 13.26 20.91 83.94
C ALA A 750 12.35 21.35 85.10
N GLY A 751 12.22 20.51 86.12
CA GLY A 751 11.44 20.85 87.32
C GLY A 751 9.95 21.13 87.06
N GLY A 752 9.36 20.50 86.04
CA GLY A 752 7.96 20.65 85.65
C GLY A 752 7.68 21.75 84.62
N THR A 753 8.69 22.51 84.18
CA THR A 753 8.55 23.55 83.15
C THR A 753 9.29 23.15 81.87
N SER A 754 8.66 23.37 80.71
CA SER A 754 9.19 23.00 79.40
C SER A 754 9.80 24.19 78.65
N TYR A 755 10.88 23.94 77.93
CA TYR A 755 11.64 24.90 77.13
C TYR A 755 11.91 24.30 75.75
N VAL A 756 11.70 25.07 74.68
CA VAL A 756 11.75 24.56 73.31
C VAL A 756 12.95 25.15 72.57
N GLY A 757 13.67 24.32 71.81
CA GLY A 757 14.68 24.74 70.84
C GLY A 757 14.41 24.16 69.47
N ARG A 758 14.72 24.92 68.42
CA ARG A 758 14.57 24.47 67.03
C ARG A 758 15.85 23.77 66.55
N LEU A 759 15.70 22.69 65.81
CA LEU A 759 16.81 22.01 65.14
C LEU A 759 17.33 22.87 63.98
N ASP A 760 18.65 22.95 63.86
CA ASP A 760 19.34 23.48 62.69
C ASP A 760 19.45 22.42 61.56
N ALA A 761 20.08 22.79 60.44
CA ALA A 761 20.26 21.89 59.29
C ALA A 761 21.13 20.65 59.59
N ALA A 762 21.89 20.65 60.68
CA ALA A 762 22.68 19.51 61.15
C ALA A 762 21.95 18.69 62.24
N GLY A 763 20.67 18.97 62.49
CA GLY A 763 19.87 18.28 63.50
C GLY A 763 20.26 18.65 64.93
N ARG A 764 20.79 19.86 65.19
CA ARG A 764 21.22 20.29 66.53
C ARG A 764 20.35 21.41 67.08
N ALA A 765 20.14 21.44 68.39
CA ALA A 765 19.49 22.55 69.09
C ALA A 765 20.18 22.87 70.42
N ASN A 766 20.18 24.14 70.80
CA ASN A 766 20.65 24.61 72.10
C ASN A 766 19.48 25.21 72.88
N VAL A 767 19.09 24.59 73.98
CA VAL A 767 17.96 25.02 74.82
C VAL A 767 18.49 25.64 76.11
N SER A 768 18.27 26.95 76.28
CA SER A 768 18.70 27.67 77.47
C SER A 768 17.64 27.56 78.58
N LEU A 769 18.06 27.11 79.76
CA LEU A 769 17.21 27.04 80.94
C LEU A 769 17.34 28.33 81.79
N PRO A 770 16.36 28.68 82.63
CA PRO A 770 16.40 29.92 83.39
C PRO A 770 17.59 30.00 84.34
N ARG A 771 18.29 31.14 84.34
CA ARG A 771 19.35 31.44 85.33
C ARG A 771 18.86 31.51 86.78
N THR A 772 17.54 31.53 86.99
CA THR A 772 16.86 31.53 88.28
C THR A 772 16.52 30.12 88.80
N LEU A 773 16.91 29.05 88.09
CA LEU A 773 16.75 27.69 88.60
C LEU A 773 17.42 27.55 89.97
N THR A 774 16.62 27.25 91.00
CA THR A 774 17.11 27.13 92.38
C THR A 774 18.20 26.05 92.51
N PRO A 775 19.18 26.20 93.44
CA PRO A 775 20.20 25.19 93.65
C PRO A 775 19.64 23.82 94.01
N LYS A 776 19.72 22.88 93.07
CA LYS A 776 19.50 21.44 93.24
C LYS A 776 19.92 20.71 91.96
N ALA A 777 19.91 19.38 92.02
CA ALA A 777 19.93 18.57 90.81
C ALA A 777 18.54 18.55 90.16
N TYR A 778 18.49 18.82 88.86
CA TYR A 778 17.30 18.67 88.02
C TYR A 778 17.50 17.47 87.11
N ALA A 779 16.57 16.50 87.18
CA ALA A 779 16.36 15.56 86.10
C ALA A 779 15.72 16.32 84.93
N LEU A 780 16.22 16.07 83.73
CA LEU A 780 15.75 16.67 82.50
C LEU A 780 15.13 15.59 81.62
N THR A 781 13.92 15.82 81.15
CA THR A 781 13.30 15.02 80.09
C THR A 781 13.42 15.80 78.79
N ILE A 782 14.04 15.23 77.78
CA ILE A 782 14.26 15.86 76.48
C ILE A 782 13.50 15.07 75.43
N VAL A 783 12.62 15.72 74.69
CA VAL A 783 11.74 15.08 73.70
C VAL A 783 11.86 15.81 72.36
N TYR A 784 12.21 15.07 71.31
CA TYR A 784 11.99 15.44 69.93
C TYR A 784 10.62 14.94 69.50
N GLY A 785 9.72 15.83 69.09
CA GLY A 785 8.33 15.49 68.76
C GLY A 785 8.12 14.72 67.45
N GLY A 786 9.19 14.49 66.67
CA GLY A 786 9.08 13.96 65.30
C GLY A 786 8.71 15.04 64.29
N ASN A 787 8.59 14.64 63.03
CA ASN A 787 8.03 15.47 61.95
C ASN A 787 7.17 14.60 61.00
N ALA A 788 6.88 15.09 59.79
CA ALA A 788 6.09 14.36 58.80
C ALA A 788 6.71 13.00 58.44
N ASN A 789 8.04 12.90 58.37
CA ASN A 789 8.75 11.73 57.85
C ASN A 789 9.61 10.98 58.90
N VAL A 790 9.77 11.54 60.11
CA VAL A 790 10.63 11.02 61.17
C VAL A 790 9.86 10.90 62.48
N ARG A 791 10.04 9.78 63.18
CA ARG A 791 9.40 9.48 64.48
C ARG A 791 9.94 10.37 65.60
N ALA A 792 9.13 10.50 66.64
CA ALA A 792 9.55 11.13 67.89
C ALA A 792 10.65 10.31 68.58
N ALA A 793 11.50 10.98 69.36
CA ALA A 793 12.52 10.36 70.18
C ALA A 793 12.67 11.10 71.51
N SER A 794 13.01 10.40 72.58
CA SER A 794 13.19 11.00 73.89
C SER A 794 14.45 10.48 74.58
N THR A 795 15.06 11.32 75.40
CA THR A 795 16.18 10.95 76.28
C THR A 795 16.12 11.73 77.57
N THR A 796 16.94 11.37 78.55
CA THR A 796 17.04 12.06 79.83
C THR A 796 18.45 12.56 80.06
N ALA A 797 18.59 13.72 80.72
CA ALA A 797 19.87 14.24 81.19
C ALA A 797 19.72 14.78 82.62
N ARG A 798 20.83 15.17 83.25
CA ARG A 798 20.80 15.76 84.59
C ARG A 798 21.67 17.01 84.62
N VAL A 799 21.14 18.08 85.20
CA VAL A 799 21.91 19.31 85.47
C VAL A 799 21.91 19.62 86.96
N THR A 800 23.09 19.85 87.52
CA THR A 800 23.25 20.29 88.91
C THR A 800 23.46 21.79 88.96
N VAL A 801 22.58 22.50 89.68
CA VAL A 801 22.73 23.91 90.00
C VAL A 801 23.27 24.05 91.42
N ALA A 802 24.48 24.59 91.56
CA ALA A 802 25.09 24.85 92.86
C ALA A 802 24.72 26.24 93.41
N LYS A 803 24.85 26.43 94.74
CA LYS A 803 24.57 27.72 95.41
C LYS A 803 25.51 28.83 94.90
N ALA A 804 24.98 30.04 94.79
CA ALA A 804 25.76 31.23 94.42
C ALA A 804 26.47 31.84 95.64
N ALA A 805 27.57 32.56 95.42
CA ALA A 805 28.18 33.38 96.47
C ALA A 805 27.39 34.70 96.66
N VAL A 806 27.26 35.17 97.91
CA VAL A 806 26.80 36.55 98.18
C VAL A 806 27.93 37.55 97.93
N ARG A 807 27.59 38.75 97.43
CA ARG A 807 28.57 39.81 97.15
C ARG A 807 29.18 40.40 98.41
N GLY A 808 28.42 40.58 99.49
CA GLY A 808 28.96 41.13 100.74
C GLY A 808 28.07 40.95 101.97
N VAL A 809 28.66 41.10 103.16
CA VAL A 809 27.95 41.11 104.45
C VAL A 809 28.52 42.27 105.29
N SER A 810 27.67 43.09 105.88
CA SER A 810 28.10 44.23 106.71
C SER A 810 27.22 44.38 107.94
N LEU A 811 27.76 44.97 109.02
CA LEU A 811 27.06 45.27 110.27
C LEU A 811 27.24 46.74 110.62
N LYS A 812 26.14 47.48 110.81
CA LYS A 812 26.16 48.90 111.19
C LYS A 812 25.20 49.18 112.36
N PRO A 813 25.67 49.67 113.52
CA PRO A 813 24.78 50.17 114.58
C PRO A 813 23.88 51.30 114.06
N ARG A 814 22.60 51.32 114.45
CA ARG A 814 21.64 52.36 114.02
C ARG A 814 21.84 53.70 114.71
N LYS A 815 22.35 53.68 115.94
CA LYS A 815 22.71 54.85 116.76
C LYS A 815 24.03 54.56 117.47
N THR A 816 24.62 55.58 118.08
CA THR A 816 25.82 55.41 118.93
C THR A 816 25.56 54.40 120.04
N VAL A 817 26.43 53.39 120.15
CA VAL A 817 26.31 52.34 121.18
C VAL A 817 26.80 52.90 122.51
N ARG A 818 25.96 52.89 123.54
CA ARG A 818 26.31 53.37 124.90
C ARG A 818 26.45 52.22 125.88
N ALA A 819 27.31 52.39 126.89
CA ALA A 819 27.61 51.37 127.87
C ALA A 819 26.36 50.94 128.63
N LYS A 820 26.23 49.62 128.87
CA LYS A 820 25.12 48.98 129.58
C LYS A 820 23.72 49.22 128.97
N LYS A 821 23.60 49.90 127.82
CA LYS A 821 22.35 50.06 127.06
C LYS A 821 22.33 49.14 125.85
N ALA A 822 21.16 48.55 125.58
CA ALA A 822 20.99 47.75 124.37
C ALA A 822 20.87 48.67 123.15
N THR A 823 21.57 48.36 122.06
CA THR A 823 21.54 49.13 120.82
C THR A 823 21.15 48.23 119.66
N VAL A 824 20.33 48.74 118.76
CA VAL A 824 19.94 48.01 117.55
C VAL A 824 20.97 48.25 116.44
N ALA A 825 21.39 47.19 115.78
CA ALA A 825 22.25 47.24 114.59
C ALA A 825 21.55 46.60 113.40
N THR A 826 21.89 47.07 112.21
CA THR A 826 21.42 46.51 110.94
C THR A 826 22.55 45.72 110.29
N VAL A 827 22.29 44.46 109.96
CA VAL A 827 23.12 43.63 109.08
C VAL A 827 22.58 43.74 107.67
N THR A 828 23.44 43.97 106.68
CA THR A 828 23.08 43.94 105.25
C THR A 828 23.86 42.83 104.54
N VAL A 829 23.16 41.97 103.81
CA VAL A 829 23.70 40.91 102.95
C VAL A 829 23.38 41.27 101.49
N THR A 830 24.41 41.53 100.69
CA THR A 830 24.29 41.96 99.30
C THR A 830 24.38 40.76 98.37
N THR A 831 23.37 40.56 97.50
CA THR A 831 23.35 39.50 96.47
C THR A 831 23.71 40.06 95.08
N PRO A 832 24.04 39.20 94.09
CA PRO A 832 24.17 39.64 92.70
C PRO A 832 22.89 40.30 92.16
N SER A 833 23.05 41.31 91.30
CA SER A 833 21.94 42.06 90.70
C SER A 833 20.98 41.14 89.93
N GLY A 834 19.68 41.43 89.97
CA GLY A 834 18.65 40.68 89.25
C GLY A 834 18.39 39.26 89.76
N LEU A 835 18.81 38.93 90.98
CA LEU A 835 18.49 37.68 91.69
C LEU A 835 17.80 37.97 93.03
N ALA A 836 17.12 36.97 93.59
CA ALA A 836 16.42 37.08 94.87
C ALA A 836 17.34 37.61 95.99
N LYS A 837 16.85 38.55 96.80
CA LYS A 837 17.63 39.07 97.94
C LYS A 837 17.88 37.96 98.97
N ALA A 838 19.04 37.96 99.61
CA ALA A 838 19.42 36.94 100.59
C ALA A 838 18.44 36.90 101.78
N SER A 839 18.18 35.70 102.28
CA SER A 839 17.33 35.43 103.45
C SER A 839 18.03 34.41 104.35
N GLY A 840 17.57 34.20 105.59
CA GLY A 840 18.14 33.18 106.47
C GLY A 840 18.75 33.79 107.73
N LYS A 841 19.80 33.21 108.29
CA LYS A 841 20.36 33.64 109.58
C LYS A 841 21.72 34.32 109.42
N VAL A 842 21.93 35.38 110.20
CA VAL A 842 23.24 36.00 110.43
C VAL A 842 23.62 35.83 111.89
N ARG A 843 24.86 35.40 112.15
CA ARG A 843 25.43 35.30 113.49
C ARG A 843 26.45 36.41 113.69
N ILE A 844 26.23 37.24 114.70
CA ILE A 844 27.15 38.32 115.08
C ILE A 844 27.84 37.90 116.37
N VAL A 845 29.17 37.83 116.35
CA VAL A 845 29.99 37.55 117.52
C VAL A 845 30.78 38.80 117.88
N LEU A 846 30.51 39.34 119.05
CA LEU A 846 31.15 40.51 119.63
C LEU A 846 32.19 40.07 120.64
N LYS A 847 33.44 40.50 120.48
CA LYS A 847 34.55 40.18 121.39
C LYS A 847 35.28 41.43 121.85
N ARG A 848 35.62 41.48 123.14
CA ARG A 848 36.52 42.48 123.73
C ARG A 848 37.22 41.88 124.95
N GLY A 849 38.54 41.73 124.90
CA GLY A 849 39.28 40.95 125.91
C GLY A 849 38.76 39.51 125.98
N SER A 850 38.61 38.99 127.20
CA SER A 850 37.99 37.68 127.46
C SER A 850 36.46 37.67 127.25
N SER A 851 35.81 38.83 127.18
CA SER A 851 34.35 38.91 127.03
C SER A 851 33.91 38.61 125.59
N THR A 852 33.12 37.54 125.43
CA THR A 852 32.47 37.17 124.17
C THR A 852 30.96 37.20 124.32
N LYS A 853 30.27 37.86 123.38
CA LYS A 853 28.81 37.82 123.27
C LYS A 853 28.41 37.48 121.85
N ALA A 854 27.40 36.63 121.68
CA ALA A 854 26.87 36.31 120.36
C ALA A 854 25.39 36.65 120.29
N VAL A 855 24.96 37.12 119.12
CA VAL A 855 23.56 37.32 118.81
C VAL A 855 23.29 36.84 117.39
N VAL A 856 22.12 36.24 117.20
CA VAL A 856 21.66 35.79 115.89
C VAL A 856 20.55 36.72 115.43
N GLY A 857 20.60 37.13 114.17
CA GLY A 857 19.55 37.87 113.49
C GLY A 857 19.00 37.07 112.32
N THR A 858 17.74 37.31 112.00
CA THR A 858 17.12 36.76 110.79
C THR A 858 17.19 37.80 109.68
N VAL A 859 17.82 37.46 108.56
CA VAL A 859 17.85 38.23 107.32
C VAL A 859 16.56 38.00 106.58
N ARG A 860 15.83 39.09 106.31
CA ARG A 860 14.70 39.13 105.39
C ARG A 860 15.00 40.21 104.35
N SER A 861 14.85 39.87 103.08
CA SER A 861 15.09 40.79 101.96
C SER A 861 16.46 41.48 101.99
N GLY A 862 17.52 40.73 102.32
CA GLY A 862 18.91 41.19 102.36
C GLY A 862 19.29 42.00 103.60
N LYS A 863 18.40 42.18 104.58
CA LYS A 863 18.70 42.90 105.82
C LYS A 863 18.23 42.15 107.07
N ALA A 864 18.96 42.27 108.17
CA ALA A 864 18.52 41.84 109.50
C ALA A 864 18.65 43.00 110.49
N THR A 865 17.64 43.22 111.33
CA THR A 865 17.73 44.16 112.44
C THR A 865 17.96 43.35 113.72
N VAL A 866 19.06 43.60 114.42
CA VAL A 866 19.51 42.79 115.56
C VAL A 866 19.76 43.68 116.76
N ARG A 867 19.17 43.35 117.91
CA ARG A 867 19.47 44.04 119.17
C ARG A 867 20.77 43.50 119.73
N LEU A 868 21.81 44.34 119.75
CA LEU A 868 23.08 43.98 120.34
C LEU A 868 22.92 43.84 121.87
N PRO A 869 23.60 42.86 122.49
CA PRO A 869 23.59 42.71 123.94
C PRO A 869 24.14 43.95 124.64
N LYS A 870 23.81 44.18 125.91
CA LYS A 870 24.38 45.28 126.70
C LYS A 870 25.91 45.13 126.76
N LEU A 871 26.64 46.12 126.26
CA LEU A 871 28.10 46.10 126.18
C LEU A 871 28.73 47.07 127.18
N THR A 872 29.94 46.79 127.66
CA THR A 872 30.73 47.72 128.48
C THR A 872 31.46 48.75 127.61
N LYS A 873 31.73 49.96 128.14
CA LYS A 873 32.41 51.07 127.45
C LYS A 873 33.77 50.64 126.88
N GLY A 874 33.98 50.79 125.57
CA GLY A 874 35.22 50.45 124.84
C GLY A 874 34.96 49.88 123.43
N THR A 875 36.01 49.45 122.74
CA THR A 875 35.91 48.95 121.35
C THR A 875 35.75 47.43 121.32
N TRP A 876 34.72 46.94 120.64
CA TRP A 876 34.42 45.51 120.45
C TRP A 876 34.67 45.10 118.99
N SER A 877 35.34 43.97 118.76
CA SER A 877 35.40 43.33 117.44
C SER A 877 34.09 42.59 117.18
N ALA A 878 33.51 42.74 115.99
CA ALA A 878 32.24 42.18 115.59
C ALA A 878 32.41 41.33 114.32
N LYS A 879 32.40 40.01 114.46
CA LYS A 879 32.37 39.06 113.34
C LYS A 879 30.93 38.77 112.96
N VAL A 880 30.51 39.20 111.77
CA VAL A 880 29.17 38.98 111.21
C VAL A 880 29.21 37.90 110.12
N SER A 881 28.63 36.75 110.41
CA SER A 881 28.57 35.59 109.51
C SER A 881 27.15 35.39 109.00
N TYR A 882 26.92 35.62 107.70
CA TYR A 882 25.75 35.10 107.01
C TYR A 882 25.95 33.61 106.79
N LEU A 883 25.02 32.80 107.29
CA LEU A 883 25.16 31.33 107.30
C LEU A 883 24.75 30.68 105.96
N GLY A 884 24.29 31.48 105.00
CA GLY A 884 23.75 30.99 103.74
C GLY A 884 22.26 30.67 103.82
N ASN A 885 21.71 30.29 102.67
CA ASN A 885 20.36 29.74 102.54
C ASN A 885 20.32 28.70 101.41
N THR A 886 19.13 28.41 100.90
CA THR A 886 18.93 27.49 99.77
C THR A 886 19.53 28.02 98.46
N ALA A 887 19.57 29.33 98.26
CA ALA A 887 20.05 29.97 97.02
C ALA A 887 21.54 30.38 97.08
N TYR A 888 22.02 30.77 98.26
CA TYR A 888 23.33 31.39 98.46
C TYR A 888 24.17 30.67 99.52
N ALA A 889 25.47 30.55 99.25
CA ALA A 889 26.46 30.10 100.22
C ALA A 889 26.68 31.15 101.34
N GLY A 890 27.16 30.69 102.50
CA GLY A 890 27.49 31.55 103.62
C GLY A 890 28.68 32.48 103.34
N LYS A 891 28.74 33.62 104.02
CA LYS A 891 29.86 34.57 103.94
C LYS A 891 30.04 35.27 105.26
N THR A 892 31.28 35.54 105.63
CA THR A 892 31.62 36.21 106.88
C THR A 892 32.37 37.51 106.62
N ALA A 893 32.08 38.52 107.43
CA ALA A 893 32.83 39.77 107.50
C ALA A 893 33.11 40.14 108.97
N SER A 894 34.08 41.02 109.20
CA SER A 894 34.42 41.52 110.54
C SER A 894 34.43 43.05 110.54
N THR A 895 34.01 43.66 111.64
CA THR A 895 34.05 45.12 111.85
C THR A 895 34.32 45.45 113.33
N LYS A 896 34.48 46.73 113.69
CA LYS A 896 34.67 47.17 115.08
C LYS A 896 33.50 48.05 115.52
N ILE A 897 33.00 47.87 116.74
CA ILE A 897 31.94 48.67 117.36
C ILE A 897 32.51 49.41 118.56
N LYS A 898 32.53 50.75 118.50
CA LYS A 898 32.94 51.60 119.65
C LYS A 898 31.73 51.85 120.56
N VAL A 899 31.86 51.52 121.84
CA VAL A 899 30.85 51.74 122.89
C VAL A 899 31.26 52.93 123.76
N LYS A 900 30.46 54.01 123.74
CA LYS A 900 30.70 55.23 124.53
C LYS A 900 30.12 55.12 125.94
N GLY A 901 30.54 56.02 126.84
CA GLY A 901 29.99 56.16 128.20
C GLY A 901 28.48 56.34 128.22
#